data_AF-A0A2P2MHT6-F1
#
_entry.id   AF-A0A2P2MHT6-F1
#
_cell.length_a   1.000
_cell.length_b   1.000
_cell.length_c   1.000
_cell.angle_alpha   90.00
_cell.angle_beta   90.00
_cell.angle_gamma   90.00
#
_symmetry.space_group_name_H-M   'P 1'
#
loop_
_entity.id
_entity.type
_entity.pdbx_description
1 polymer ?
#
loop_
_entity_poly.entity_id
_entity_poly.type
_entity_poly.pdbx_seq_one_letter_code
_entity_poly.pdbx_strand_id
1 'polypeptide(L)'
;MQYELNEIEARRERYPSTISFLNLLNALIAEEKDSSDRGRRFIGIFRFIYDHVFGPFPQRAYADPCEKWQLVVACLQHFHMMLSLYDIQDEDIDSVVDQSQFSAVSQTTSLQTQLPVLELLKDFMSGKTAFRNIMGILLLGVNSIINERTSKIHGQLLEKAVQLSLEIVLLVLEKDTLVSDYWRPLYQPLDVILSQDHNQIVALLEYVRYDFLPQIQRCSVKIMSILSYRLVGLVQLLLKSNAANSLVEDYAACLELRSEECQIVENSADDVGVLVMQLLIDNISRPAPNITHLLLKFDLDTPVERTILQPKFHYSCLKVILEILDKLMNPDINALLYEFGFQLLYELCLDPLTCGPTMDLLSNKKYQFFVKHLDSIGVAPLPKRNSNQQLRTSSLHQRAWLLKLLAVELHCGYTGNSNHREACQSILAHLFGWEIIKISSDRMVSDYFALQNSTEQAGTQTISKSKVLELLEIMQFRSPDASMKLPEIISNMKYDLVAEDILGDPKTSGKGGIYYYSERGDRMIDIAAFRDKLWKRFNSVYHQLSNFASDAELNDVRETIQQLLRWGWKYNKNLEEQAAQLHMLTGWSQIVEVSASKKISSLENQSEVLYQVLDACLTASASPDCSLRMAFILSQVALTCMAKLRDERFQCPGGLNSDSVSCLDIIIMKQFSNGACHSILFKLVMAILRNESSEALRRRQYALLLSYFQYCQHTLDPDIPITVLQFLLLDEQDSEDLDLQKIDRDQAELSCANFSILRKEAQSLLDLVGTLVFLLLGRNGFKVVNFDSRSLI
;
A
#
# COMPACT_ATOMS: atom_id res chain seq x y z
N MET A 1 12.93 -50.41 14.76
CA MET A 1 11.78 -49.85 14.02
C MET A 1 11.68 -50.35 12.59
N GLN A 2 12.71 -50.23 11.73
CA GLN A 2 12.61 -50.73 10.34
C GLN A 2 12.19 -52.21 10.20
N TYR A 3 12.70 -53.08 11.06
CA TYR A 3 12.27 -54.48 11.13
C TYR A 3 10.77 -54.62 11.49
N GLU A 4 10.31 -53.88 12.51
CA GLU A 4 8.90 -53.86 12.92
C GLU A 4 7.99 -53.43 11.76
N LEU A 5 8.34 -52.34 11.08
CA LEU A 5 7.60 -51.79 9.95
C LEU A 5 7.48 -52.80 8.79
N ASN A 6 8.61 -53.39 8.37
CA ASN A 6 8.65 -54.18 7.15
C ASN A 6 8.27 -55.66 7.36
N GLU A 7 8.62 -56.26 8.49
CA GLU A 7 8.43 -57.70 8.72
C GLU A 7 7.17 -58.02 9.54
N ILE A 8 6.70 -57.10 10.38
CA ILE A 8 5.57 -57.35 11.29
C ILE A 8 4.34 -56.56 10.85
N GLU A 9 4.43 -55.23 10.80
CA GLU A 9 3.31 -54.34 10.51
C GLU A 9 2.84 -54.45 9.06
N ALA A 10 3.77 -54.44 8.10
CA ALA A 10 3.42 -54.59 6.69
C ALA A 10 2.72 -55.92 6.36
N ARG A 11 3.08 -57.03 7.05
CA ARG A 11 2.39 -58.32 6.88
C ARG A 11 0.99 -58.34 7.48
N ARG A 12 0.74 -57.51 8.50
CA ARG A 12 -0.57 -57.35 9.15
C ARG A 12 -1.42 -56.27 8.49
N GLU A 13 -0.84 -55.49 7.57
CA GLU A 13 -1.44 -54.31 6.94
C GLU A 13 -1.94 -53.27 7.95
N ARG A 14 -1.32 -53.24 9.14
CA ARG A 14 -1.67 -52.42 10.31
C ARG A 14 -0.40 -51.80 10.86
N TYR A 15 -0.38 -50.49 11.07
CA TYR A 15 0.86 -49.72 11.36
C TYR A 15 0.86 -48.92 12.69
N PRO A 16 0.29 -49.43 13.80
CA PRO A 16 0.12 -48.64 15.02
C PRO A 16 1.45 -48.21 15.66
N SER A 17 2.46 -49.08 15.69
CA SER A 17 3.75 -48.83 16.33
C SER A 17 4.57 -47.81 15.56
N THR A 18 4.57 -47.90 14.22
CA THR A 18 5.22 -46.88 13.39
C THR A 18 4.56 -45.52 13.58
N ILE A 19 3.22 -45.44 13.56
CA ILE A 19 2.49 -44.18 13.79
C ILE A 19 2.85 -43.58 15.16
N SER A 20 2.78 -44.37 16.24
CA SER A 20 3.13 -43.89 17.59
C SER A 20 4.59 -43.44 17.70
N PHE A 21 5.51 -44.17 17.05
CA PHE A 21 6.93 -43.80 17.03
C PHE A 21 7.17 -42.47 16.31
N LEU A 22 6.54 -42.25 15.15
CA LEU A 22 6.67 -40.99 14.42
C LEU A 22 6.10 -39.80 15.20
N ASN A 23 4.94 -39.98 15.83
CA ASN A 23 4.32 -38.93 16.64
C ASN A 23 5.20 -38.54 17.83
N LEU A 24 5.81 -39.52 18.51
CA LEU A 24 6.77 -39.27 19.59
C LEU A 24 7.99 -38.51 19.08
N LEU A 25 8.58 -38.94 17.96
CA LEU A 25 9.76 -38.28 17.39
C LEU A 25 9.45 -36.83 16.99
N ASN A 26 8.32 -36.59 16.34
CA ASN A 26 7.92 -35.23 15.96
C ASN A 26 7.73 -34.33 17.18
N ALA A 27 7.10 -34.84 18.25
CA ALA A 27 6.94 -34.08 19.49
C ALA A 27 8.29 -33.77 20.16
N LEU A 28 9.21 -34.73 20.19
CA LEU A 28 10.54 -34.54 20.79
C LEU A 28 11.40 -33.53 20.01
N ILE A 29 11.36 -33.58 18.67
CA ILE A 29 12.12 -32.67 17.81
C ILE A 29 11.53 -31.26 17.87
N ALA A 30 10.21 -31.11 17.92
CA ALA A 30 9.54 -29.80 17.99
C ALA A 30 9.91 -29.00 19.26
N GLU A 31 10.22 -29.69 20.37
CA GLU A 31 10.61 -29.08 21.65
C GLU A 31 12.13 -28.80 21.74
N GLU A 32 12.91 -29.10 20.70
CA GLU A 32 14.35 -28.88 20.72
C GLU A 32 14.69 -27.38 20.61
N LYS A 33 15.40 -26.86 21.62
CA LYS A 33 15.80 -25.45 21.71
C LYS A 33 17.16 -25.16 21.06
N ASP A 34 17.97 -26.19 20.85
CA ASP A 34 19.32 -26.06 20.31
C ASP A 34 19.31 -26.24 18.79
N SER A 35 19.20 -25.12 18.07
CA SER A 35 19.21 -25.10 16.60
C SER A 35 20.62 -25.01 15.98
N SER A 36 21.69 -25.12 16.80
CA SER A 36 23.08 -24.95 16.34
C SER A 36 23.50 -25.94 15.25
N ASP A 37 23.06 -27.19 15.37
CA ASP A 37 23.39 -28.28 14.44
C ASP A 37 22.41 -28.40 13.26
N ARG A 38 21.42 -27.50 13.17
CA ARG A 38 20.50 -27.35 12.02
C ARG A 38 19.83 -28.67 11.57
N GLY A 39 19.61 -29.59 12.51
CA GLY A 39 18.97 -30.88 12.28
C GLY A 39 19.86 -32.00 11.75
N ARG A 40 21.19 -31.82 11.64
CA ARG A 40 22.09 -32.90 11.18
C ARG A 40 22.02 -34.14 12.05
N ARG A 41 21.93 -33.98 13.38
CA ARG A 41 21.67 -35.07 14.34
C ARG A 41 20.45 -35.94 13.99
N PHE A 42 19.46 -35.39 13.28
CA PHE A 42 18.23 -36.11 12.89
C PHE A 42 18.29 -36.74 11.50
N ILE A 43 19.40 -36.64 10.77
CA ILE A 43 19.48 -37.17 9.39
C ILE A 43 19.14 -38.66 9.30
N GLY A 44 19.52 -39.47 10.30
CA GLY A 44 19.20 -40.89 10.34
C GLY A 44 17.70 -41.14 10.53
N ILE A 45 17.04 -40.34 11.38
CA ILE A 45 15.59 -40.38 11.57
C ILE A 45 14.88 -39.92 10.30
N PHE A 46 15.33 -38.80 9.72
CA PHE A 46 14.80 -38.27 8.48
C PHE A 46 14.86 -39.31 7.36
N ARG A 47 16.01 -39.98 7.15
CA ARG A 47 16.15 -41.04 6.15
C ARG A 47 15.24 -42.23 6.42
N PHE A 48 15.09 -42.65 7.67
CA PHE A 48 14.11 -43.69 8.00
C PHE A 48 12.69 -43.29 7.57
N ILE A 49 12.28 -42.06 7.87
CA ILE A 49 10.96 -41.54 7.50
C ILE A 49 10.82 -41.43 5.98
N TYR A 50 11.81 -40.84 5.31
CA TYR A 50 11.79 -40.61 3.87
C TYR A 50 11.89 -41.92 3.06
N ASP A 51 12.92 -42.74 3.27
CA ASP A 51 13.21 -43.93 2.47
C ASP A 51 12.29 -45.11 2.82
N HIS A 52 12.01 -45.30 4.11
CA HIS A 52 11.30 -46.49 4.58
C HIS A 52 9.84 -46.23 4.86
N VAL A 53 9.41 -45.06 5.34
CA VAL A 53 7.98 -44.86 5.67
C VAL A 53 7.23 -44.18 4.53
N PHE A 54 7.60 -42.96 4.18
CA PHE A 54 6.88 -42.14 3.22
C PHE A 54 7.10 -42.60 1.78
N GLY A 55 8.33 -42.87 1.35
CA GLY A 55 8.60 -43.29 -0.03
C GLY A 55 7.72 -44.46 -0.52
N PRO A 56 7.64 -45.57 0.22
CA PRO A 56 6.81 -46.72 -0.15
C PRO A 56 5.32 -46.60 0.23
N PHE A 57 4.88 -45.51 0.89
CA PHE A 57 3.51 -45.44 1.43
C PHE A 57 2.42 -45.70 0.38
N PRO A 58 2.49 -45.19 -0.87
CA PRO A 58 1.41 -45.40 -1.83
C PRO A 58 1.28 -46.86 -2.27
N GLN A 59 2.37 -47.63 -2.18
CA GLN A 59 2.48 -49.02 -2.62
C GLN A 59 2.14 -50.02 -1.52
N ARG A 60 2.03 -49.57 -0.27
CA ARG A 60 1.70 -50.43 0.87
C ARG A 60 0.23 -50.78 0.93
N ALA A 61 -0.06 -51.97 1.44
CA ALA A 61 -1.41 -52.39 1.79
C ALA A 61 -1.79 -51.88 3.18
N TYR A 62 -3.04 -51.45 3.33
CA TYR A 62 -3.60 -50.90 4.56
C TYR A 62 -4.98 -51.52 4.82
N ALA A 63 -5.12 -52.22 5.94
CA ALA A 63 -6.40 -52.78 6.36
C ALA A 63 -7.38 -51.68 6.82
N ASP A 64 -6.86 -50.53 7.26
CA ASP A 64 -7.63 -49.36 7.68
C ASP A 64 -7.14 -48.08 7.00
N PRO A 65 -7.97 -47.42 6.19
CA PRO A 65 -7.65 -46.13 5.58
C PRO A 65 -7.31 -45.03 6.60
N CYS A 66 -7.84 -45.07 7.82
CA CYS A 66 -7.48 -44.12 8.86
C CYS A 66 -6.01 -44.24 9.26
N GLU A 67 -5.50 -45.46 9.42
CA GLU A 67 -4.08 -45.70 9.74
C GLU A 67 -3.18 -45.25 8.58
N LYS A 68 -3.60 -45.46 7.32
CA LYS A 68 -2.88 -44.94 6.15
C LYS A 68 -2.67 -43.43 6.27
N TRP A 69 -3.74 -42.68 6.47
CA TRP A 69 -3.66 -41.22 6.49
C TRP A 69 -3.02 -40.67 7.78
N GLN A 70 -3.15 -41.35 8.92
CA GLN A 70 -2.38 -41.03 10.13
C GLN A 70 -0.88 -41.16 9.91
N LEU A 71 -0.44 -42.26 9.28
CA LEU A 71 0.97 -42.49 8.94
C LEU A 71 1.50 -41.40 8.00
N VAL A 72 0.72 -41.06 6.97
CA VAL A 72 1.08 -40.01 5.99
C VAL A 72 1.17 -38.65 6.68
N VAL A 73 0.18 -38.27 7.50
CA VAL A 73 0.19 -36.99 8.23
C VAL A 73 1.42 -36.89 9.13
N ALA A 74 1.77 -37.95 9.86
CA ALA A 74 2.96 -37.94 10.73
C ALA A 74 4.27 -37.74 9.94
N CYS A 75 4.38 -38.33 8.74
CA CYS A 75 5.53 -38.12 7.86
C CYS A 75 5.57 -36.68 7.30
N LEU A 76 4.43 -36.15 6.84
CA LEU A 76 4.35 -34.79 6.30
C LEU A 76 4.62 -33.73 7.38
N GLN A 77 4.12 -33.93 8.61
CA GLN A 77 4.46 -33.08 9.75
C GLN A 77 5.97 -33.03 9.99
N HIS A 78 6.64 -34.19 9.87
CA HIS A 78 8.10 -34.25 9.99
C HIS A 78 8.79 -33.41 8.91
N PHE A 79 8.39 -33.57 7.65
CA PHE A 79 8.99 -32.80 6.54
C PHE A 79 8.72 -31.30 6.64
N HIS A 80 7.49 -30.91 6.97
CA HIS A 80 7.12 -29.53 7.21
C HIS A 80 7.98 -28.92 8.32
N MET A 81 8.10 -29.61 9.47
CA MET A 81 8.91 -29.16 10.60
C MET A 81 10.38 -29.00 10.24
N MET A 82 10.97 -29.96 9.51
CA MET A 82 12.35 -29.85 9.03
C MET A 82 12.54 -28.62 8.14
N LEU A 83 11.63 -28.38 7.19
CA LEU A 83 11.67 -27.22 6.30
C LEU A 83 11.40 -25.89 7.01
N SER A 84 10.63 -25.88 8.10
CA SER A 84 10.27 -24.66 8.83
C SER A 84 11.30 -24.25 9.89
N LEU A 85 11.94 -25.22 10.57
CA LEU A 85 12.83 -24.96 11.70
C LEU A 85 14.25 -24.57 11.28
N TYR A 86 14.69 -24.96 10.09
CA TYR A 86 16.08 -24.82 9.66
C TYR A 86 16.21 -24.00 8.38
N ASP A 87 17.02 -22.94 8.47
CA ASP A 87 17.39 -22.08 7.34
C ASP A 87 18.64 -22.59 6.62
N ILE A 88 18.73 -22.25 5.33
CA ILE A 88 19.88 -22.54 4.47
C ILE A 88 20.93 -21.44 4.66
N GLN A 89 22.19 -21.81 4.85
CA GLN A 89 23.30 -20.87 4.94
C GLN A 89 24.24 -21.01 3.74
N ASP A 90 25.04 -19.97 3.48
CA ASP A 90 25.97 -19.92 2.34
C ASP A 90 26.94 -21.12 2.33
N GLU A 91 27.41 -21.55 3.51
CA GLU A 91 28.31 -22.70 3.67
C GLU A 91 27.75 -24.03 3.14
N ASP A 92 26.41 -24.16 3.08
CA ASP A 92 25.78 -25.40 2.64
C ASP A 92 25.69 -25.52 1.12
N ILE A 93 25.81 -24.39 0.42
CA ILE A 93 25.69 -24.28 -1.04
C ILE A 93 26.92 -24.90 -1.71
N ASP A 94 28.11 -24.69 -1.15
CA ASP A 94 29.40 -25.14 -1.69
C ASP A 94 29.58 -26.66 -1.64
N SER A 95 28.91 -27.34 -0.70
CA SER A 95 29.04 -28.78 -0.46
C SER A 95 28.63 -29.68 -1.64
N VAL A 96 27.87 -29.15 -2.60
CA VAL A 96 27.39 -29.87 -3.79
C VAL A 96 28.35 -29.74 -4.98
N VAL A 97 29.10 -28.63 -5.07
CA VAL A 97 30.02 -28.36 -6.19
C VAL A 97 31.23 -29.31 -6.13
N ASP A 98 31.76 -29.56 -4.93
CA ASP A 98 32.93 -30.46 -4.73
C ASP A 98 32.64 -31.94 -4.99
N GLN A 99 31.39 -32.39 -4.88
CA GLN A 99 31.01 -33.78 -5.18
C GLN A 99 31.03 -34.09 -6.69
N SER A 100 30.97 -33.07 -7.54
CA SER A 100 30.93 -33.25 -9.00
C SER A 100 32.30 -33.50 -9.63
N GLN A 101 33.41 -33.12 -8.97
CA GLN A 101 34.77 -33.28 -9.50
C GLN A 101 35.47 -34.60 -9.11
N PHE A 102 34.97 -35.30 -8.08
CA PHE A 102 35.56 -36.56 -7.59
C PHE A 102 34.59 -37.74 -7.67
N SER A 103 34.18 -38.08 -8.90
CA SER A 103 33.44 -39.31 -9.15
C SER A 103 34.39 -40.49 -9.39
N ALA A 104 34.66 -41.29 -8.34
CA ALA A 104 34.84 -42.75 -8.47
C ALA A 104 35.06 -43.53 -7.15
N VAL A 105 35.50 -42.95 -6.03
CA VAL A 105 36.02 -43.79 -4.90
C VAL A 105 35.46 -43.49 -3.50
N SER A 106 34.62 -42.47 -3.30
CA SER A 106 34.15 -42.08 -1.95
C SER A 106 32.63 -42.11 -1.80
N GLN A 107 32.00 -43.28 -1.96
CA GLN A 107 30.57 -43.48 -1.67
C GLN A 107 30.24 -43.58 -0.16
N THR A 108 31.24 -43.44 0.73
CA THR A 108 31.08 -43.69 2.18
C THR A 108 31.45 -42.51 3.10
N THR A 109 31.75 -41.33 2.55
CA THR A 109 32.01 -40.08 3.32
C THR A 109 30.98 -39.02 2.89
N SER A 110 30.04 -38.52 3.70
CA SER A 110 29.76 -38.70 5.12
C SER A 110 28.27 -38.40 5.36
N LEU A 111 27.48 -39.39 5.77
CA LEU A 111 26.07 -39.21 6.18
C LEU A 111 25.90 -38.12 7.27
N GLN A 112 26.98 -37.80 7.99
CA GLN A 112 27.03 -36.84 9.09
C GLN A 112 27.04 -35.36 8.66
N THR A 113 27.25 -35.05 7.37
CA THR A 113 27.25 -33.65 6.88
C THR A 113 25.96 -33.27 6.13
N GLN A 114 25.04 -34.21 5.92
CA GLN A 114 23.82 -33.95 5.17
C GLN A 114 22.72 -33.34 6.04
N LEU A 115 22.09 -32.28 5.53
CA LEU A 115 20.98 -31.60 6.19
C LEU A 115 19.64 -32.13 5.65
N PRO A 116 18.68 -32.50 6.51
CA PRO A 116 17.34 -32.95 6.08
C PRO A 116 16.65 -32.00 5.09
N VAL A 117 16.78 -30.69 5.30
CA VAL A 117 16.22 -29.65 4.41
C VAL A 117 16.76 -29.75 2.99
N LEU A 118 18.08 -29.94 2.84
CA LEU A 118 18.69 -30.02 1.52
C LEU A 118 18.30 -31.30 0.78
N GLU A 119 18.11 -32.42 1.50
CA GLU A 119 17.65 -33.67 0.88
C GLU A 119 16.22 -33.53 0.34
N LEU A 120 15.32 -32.86 1.07
CA LEU A 120 13.98 -32.53 0.56
C LEU A 120 14.03 -31.58 -0.64
N LEU A 121 14.84 -30.52 -0.60
CA LEU A 121 14.97 -29.59 -1.73
C LEU A 121 15.51 -30.32 -2.96
N LYS A 122 16.55 -31.13 -2.82
CA LYS A 122 17.10 -31.95 -3.92
C LYS A 122 16.06 -32.90 -4.49
N ASP A 123 15.21 -33.52 -3.65
CA ASP A 123 14.13 -34.40 -4.12
C ASP A 123 13.11 -33.64 -4.99
N PHE A 124 12.61 -32.49 -4.50
CA PHE A 124 11.64 -31.67 -5.22
C PHE A 124 12.21 -31.07 -6.50
N MET A 125 13.42 -30.53 -6.44
CA MET A 125 14.12 -29.92 -7.58
C MET A 125 14.60 -30.94 -8.64
N SER A 126 14.35 -32.23 -8.42
CA SER A 126 14.60 -33.30 -9.40
C SER A 126 13.39 -34.22 -9.64
N GLY A 127 12.22 -33.88 -9.09
CA GLY A 127 10.97 -34.64 -9.30
C GLY A 127 11.02 -36.09 -8.79
N LYS A 128 11.67 -36.32 -7.65
CA LYS A 128 11.89 -37.65 -7.04
C LYS A 128 10.71 -38.10 -6.17
N THR A 129 10.95 -39.05 -5.27
CA THR A 129 9.93 -39.85 -4.58
C THR A 129 9.04 -38.99 -3.68
N ALA A 130 9.59 -38.08 -2.87
CA ALA A 130 8.76 -37.28 -1.96
C ALA A 130 7.86 -36.32 -2.75
N PHE A 131 8.41 -35.65 -3.76
CA PHE A 131 7.64 -34.84 -4.71
C PHE A 131 6.51 -35.63 -5.36
N ARG A 132 6.80 -36.78 -5.96
CA ARG A 132 5.78 -37.61 -6.63
C ARG A 132 4.68 -38.06 -5.67
N ASN A 133 5.05 -38.45 -4.46
CA ASN A 133 4.10 -38.89 -3.44
C ASN A 133 3.22 -37.73 -2.95
N ILE A 134 3.80 -36.56 -2.72
CA ILE A 134 3.08 -35.33 -2.34
C ILE A 134 2.15 -34.88 -3.47
N MET A 135 2.64 -34.83 -4.70
CA MET A 135 1.80 -34.53 -5.86
C MET A 135 0.71 -35.58 -6.06
N GLY A 136 0.97 -36.86 -5.76
CA GLY A 136 -0.06 -37.90 -5.79
C GLY A 136 -1.20 -37.68 -4.79
N ILE A 137 -0.93 -37.05 -3.64
CA ILE A 137 -1.96 -36.62 -2.68
C ILE A 137 -2.74 -35.42 -3.24
N LEU A 138 -2.03 -34.44 -3.82
CA LEU A 138 -2.62 -33.20 -4.34
C LEU A 138 -3.41 -33.39 -5.65
N LEU A 139 -3.02 -34.35 -6.47
CA LEU A 139 -3.70 -34.71 -7.73
C LEU A 139 -5.01 -35.48 -7.51
N LEU A 140 -5.37 -35.84 -6.27
CA LEU A 140 -6.74 -36.29 -5.95
C LEU A 140 -7.78 -35.22 -6.30
N GLY A 141 -7.38 -33.95 -6.24
CA GLY A 141 -8.20 -32.81 -6.62
C GLY A 141 -9.21 -32.39 -5.55
N VAL A 142 -9.58 -31.12 -5.61
CA VAL A 142 -10.42 -30.46 -4.61
C VAL A 142 -11.80 -31.11 -4.45
N ASN A 143 -12.43 -31.55 -5.55
CA ASN A 143 -13.73 -32.21 -5.52
C ASN A 143 -13.71 -33.54 -4.75
N SER A 144 -12.65 -34.35 -4.94
CA SER A 144 -12.53 -35.64 -4.26
C SER A 144 -12.39 -35.44 -2.76
N ILE A 145 -11.59 -34.44 -2.36
CA ILE A 145 -11.33 -34.15 -0.94
C ILE A 145 -12.59 -33.61 -0.27
N ILE A 146 -13.36 -32.73 -0.93
CA ILE A 146 -14.67 -32.27 -0.42
C ILE A 146 -15.61 -33.47 -0.18
N ASN A 147 -15.69 -34.39 -1.14
CA ASN A 147 -16.52 -35.59 -1.01
C ASN A 147 -16.03 -36.50 0.11
N GLU A 148 -14.72 -36.76 0.23
CA GLU A 148 -14.18 -37.62 1.28
C GLU A 148 -14.31 -36.98 2.67
N ARG A 149 -14.11 -35.67 2.78
CA ARG A 149 -14.24 -34.91 4.03
C ARG A 149 -15.63 -34.96 4.62
N THR A 150 -16.65 -35.03 3.77
CA THR A 150 -18.07 -35.09 4.16
C THR A 150 -18.59 -36.51 4.33
N SER A 151 -18.06 -37.48 3.57
CA SER A 151 -18.60 -38.85 3.51
C SER A 151 -17.80 -39.91 4.26
N LYS A 152 -16.52 -39.67 4.60
CA LYS A 152 -15.62 -40.68 5.19
C LYS A 152 -14.99 -40.21 6.50
N ILE A 153 -14.78 -41.14 7.44
CA ILE A 153 -14.14 -40.88 8.74
C ILE A 153 -12.69 -40.40 8.56
N HIS A 154 -11.94 -41.01 7.63
CA HIS A 154 -10.56 -40.62 7.34
C HIS A 154 -10.45 -39.29 6.57
N GLY A 155 -11.56 -38.68 6.14
CA GLY A 155 -11.55 -37.47 5.35
C GLY A 155 -10.88 -36.28 6.06
N GLN A 156 -10.97 -36.19 7.40
CA GLN A 156 -10.25 -35.18 8.19
C GLN A 156 -8.73 -35.37 8.16
N LEU A 157 -8.28 -36.63 8.14
CA LEU A 157 -6.85 -36.96 8.06
C LEU A 157 -6.31 -36.68 6.65
N LEU A 158 -7.11 -36.96 5.61
CA LEU A 158 -6.77 -36.58 4.23
C LEU A 158 -6.71 -35.06 4.06
N GLU A 159 -7.70 -34.31 4.57
CA GLU A 159 -7.68 -32.84 4.60
C GLU A 159 -6.38 -32.32 5.23
N LYS A 160 -5.97 -32.89 6.37
CA LYS A 160 -4.72 -32.52 7.02
C LYS A 160 -3.48 -32.87 6.19
N ALA A 161 -3.48 -34.02 5.51
CA ALA A 161 -2.39 -34.41 4.61
C ALA A 161 -2.27 -33.46 3.41
N VAL A 162 -3.40 -33.03 2.84
CA VAL A 162 -3.44 -32.05 1.74
C VAL A 162 -2.94 -30.69 2.21
N GLN A 163 -3.39 -30.22 3.38
CA GLN A 163 -2.89 -28.98 3.98
C GLN A 163 -1.36 -29.00 4.10
N LEU A 164 -0.79 -30.02 4.76
CA LEU A 164 0.65 -30.12 4.96
C LEU A 164 1.42 -30.27 3.63
N SER A 165 0.84 -30.97 2.67
CA SER A 165 1.40 -31.13 1.32
C SER A 165 1.53 -29.79 0.60
N LEU A 166 0.49 -28.94 0.64
CA LEU A 166 0.53 -27.59 0.07
C LEU A 166 1.51 -26.68 0.82
N GLU A 167 1.55 -26.74 2.14
CA GLU A 167 2.51 -25.98 2.96
C GLU A 167 3.96 -26.37 2.65
N ILE A 168 4.25 -27.66 2.46
CA ILE A 168 5.57 -28.15 2.04
C ILE A 168 5.91 -27.62 0.64
N VAL A 169 4.99 -27.70 -0.33
CA VAL A 169 5.21 -27.17 -1.69
C VAL A 169 5.54 -25.68 -1.62
N LEU A 170 4.81 -24.91 -0.80
CA LEU A 170 5.05 -23.48 -0.60
C LEU A 170 6.45 -23.23 0.01
N LEU A 171 6.81 -23.93 1.09
CA LEU A 171 8.13 -23.80 1.73
C LEU A 171 9.29 -24.15 0.79
N VAL A 172 9.10 -25.14 -0.09
CA VAL A 172 10.10 -25.49 -1.10
C VAL A 172 10.19 -24.39 -2.16
N LEU A 173 9.06 -23.90 -2.68
CA LEU A 173 9.04 -22.77 -3.61
C LEU A 173 9.71 -21.53 -2.99
N GLU A 174 9.55 -21.25 -1.71
CA GLU A 174 10.20 -20.09 -1.08
C GLU A 174 11.73 -20.24 -0.98
N LYS A 175 12.23 -21.46 -0.82
CA LYS A 175 13.64 -21.75 -0.55
C LYS A 175 14.45 -22.19 -1.77
N ASP A 176 13.84 -22.77 -2.80
CA ASP A 176 14.54 -23.33 -3.97
C ASP A 176 15.39 -22.27 -4.71
N THR A 177 14.91 -21.04 -4.80
CA THR A 177 15.63 -19.93 -5.46
C THR A 177 16.96 -19.62 -4.80
N LEU A 178 17.11 -19.84 -3.49
CA LEU A 178 18.36 -19.60 -2.75
C LEU A 178 19.49 -20.52 -3.22
N VAL A 179 19.15 -21.74 -3.66
CA VAL A 179 20.12 -22.78 -4.05
C VAL A 179 20.16 -23.03 -5.56
N SER A 180 19.14 -22.60 -6.30
CA SER A 180 18.93 -22.99 -7.70
C SER A 180 20.04 -22.55 -8.65
N ASP A 181 20.64 -21.38 -8.44
CA ASP A 181 21.70 -20.88 -9.33
C ASP A 181 22.99 -21.70 -9.21
N TYR A 182 23.26 -22.24 -8.02
CA TYR A 182 24.48 -23.02 -7.72
C TYR A 182 24.35 -24.49 -8.09
N TRP A 183 23.14 -25.05 -8.00
CA TRP A 183 22.89 -26.48 -8.20
C TRP A 183 22.52 -26.86 -9.63
N ARG A 184 22.42 -25.87 -10.53
CA ARG A 184 22.26 -26.12 -11.98
C ARG A 184 23.52 -26.75 -12.57
N PRO A 185 23.39 -27.64 -13.58
CA PRO A 185 22.14 -28.07 -14.23
C PRO A 185 21.47 -29.28 -13.57
N LEU A 186 22.05 -29.86 -12.51
CA LEU A 186 21.58 -31.11 -11.90
C LEU A 186 20.20 -30.98 -11.26
N TYR A 187 19.91 -29.82 -10.67
CA TYR A 187 18.66 -29.52 -10.00
C TYR A 187 18.01 -28.30 -10.65
N GLN A 188 16.70 -28.36 -10.86
CA GLN A 188 15.91 -27.28 -11.45
C GLN A 188 14.96 -26.70 -10.40
N PRO A 189 14.67 -25.38 -10.43
CA PRO A 189 13.62 -24.78 -9.61
C PRO A 189 12.30 -25.56 -9.71
N LEU A 190 11.53 -25.57 -8.63
CA LEU A 190 10.31 -26.39 -8.56
C LEU A 190 9.26 -25.94 -9.58
N ASP A 191 9.18 -24.65 -9.92
CA ASP A 191 8.31 -24.13 -10.97
C ASP A 191 8.63 -24.74 -12.35
N VAL A 192 9.90 -25.02 -12.64
CA VAL A 192 10.32 -25.71 -13.87
C VAL A 192 9.89 -27.17 -13.85
N ILE A 193 10.06 -27.86 -12.72
CA ILE A 193 9.63 -29.25 -12.55
C ILE A 193 8.10 -29.36 -12.72
N LEU A 194 7.33 -28.49 -12.07
CA LEU A 194 5.87 -28.43 -12.19
C LEU A 194 5.42 -28.12 -13.62
N SER A 195 6.15 -27.29 -14.36
CA SER A 195 5.80 -26.94 -15.75
C SER A 195 5.89 -28.11 -16.74
N GLN A 196 6.53 -29.23 -16.35
CA GLN A 196 6.60 -30.44 -17.18
C GLN A 196 5.23 -31.12 -17.33
N ASP A 197 4.33 -30.95 -16.35
CA ASP A 197 2.96 -31.47 -16.37
C ASP A 197 1.98 -30.38 -15.90
N HIS A 198 1.33 -29.74 -16.86
CA HIS A 198 0.42 -28.63 -16.61
C HIS A 198 -0.73 -28.98 -15.65
N ASN A 199 -1.13 -30.25 -15.54
CA ASN A 199 -2.18 -30.68 -14.63
C ASN A 199 -1.78 -30.50 -13.16
N GLN A 200 -0.48 -30.60 -12.86
CA GLN A 200 0.04 -30.38 -11.51
C GLN A 200 -0.16 -28.93 -11.08
N ILE A 201 0.14 -27.99 -11.98
CA ILE A 201 -0.09 -26.56 -11.72
C ILE A 201 -1.59 -26.31 -11.52
N VAL A 202 -2.44 -26.81 -12.42
CA VAL A 202 -3.91 -26.63 -12.30
C VAL A 202 -4.43 -27.17 -10.97
N ALA A 203 -4.05 -28.39 -10.59
CA ALA A 203 -4.50 -29.00 -9.33
C ALA A 203 -4.12 -28.18 -8.10
N LEU A 204 -2.90 -27.62 -8.06
CA LEU A 204 -2.46 -26.74 -6.97
C LEU A 204 -3.33 -25.48 -6.86
N LEU A 205 -3.74 -24.91 -8.00
CA LEU A 205 -4.53 -23.68 -8.06
C LEU A 205 -6.01 -23.90 -7.73
N GLU A 206 -6.61 -25.01 -8.17
CA GLU A 206 -8.01 -25.35 -7.92
C GLU A 206 -8.36 -25.53 -6.43
N TYR A 207 -7.35 -25.73 -5.57
CA TYR A 207 -7.53 -25.75 -4.11
C TYR A 207 -8.03 -24.43 -3.52
N VAL A 208 -8.04 -23.34 -4.28
CA VAL A 208 -8.68 -22.08 -3.88
C VAL A 208 -10.18 -22.26 -3.60
N ARG A 209 -10.84 -23.27 -4.17
CA ARG A 209 -12.26 -23.59 -3.93
C ARG A 209 -12.53 -24.33 -2.61
N TYR A 210 -11.51 -24.62 -1.82
CA TYR A 210 -11.67 -25.48 -0.64
C TYR A 210 -12.09 -24.67 0.60
N ASP A 211 -13.38 -24.51 0.81
CA ASP A 211 -13.92 -23.58 1.82
C ASP A 211 -13.89 -24.11 3.27
N PHE A 212 -13.70 -25.42 3.49
CA PHE A 212 -13.73 -25.98 4.86
C PHE A 212 -12.54 -25.57 5.72
N LEU A 213 -11.40 -25.25 5.10
CA LEU A 213 -10.17 -24.90 5.79
C LEU A 213 -9.43 -23.78 5.04
N PRO A 214 -9.55 -22.50 5.49
CA PRO A 214 -8.97 -21.34 4.81
C PRO A 214 -7.46 -21.44 4.57
N GLN A 215 -6.72 -22.20 5.39
CA GLN A 215 -5.29 -22.43 5.21
C GLN A 215 -4.96 -23.11 3.87
N ILE A 216 -5.83 -23.97 3.35
CA ILE A 216 -5.66 -24.62 2.04
C ILE A 216 -5.83 -23.59 0.92
N GLN A 217 -6.87 -22.75 0.98
CA GLN A 217 -7.07 -21.65 0.03
C GLN A 217 -5.88 -20.69 0.05
N ARG A 218 -5.43 -20.29 1.25
CA ARG A 218 -4.25 -19.46 1.46
C ARG A 218 -3.02 -20.03 0.76
N CYS A 219 -2.75 -21.32 0.91
CA CYS A 219 -1.60 -21.94 0.24
C CYS A 219 -1.74 -21.91 -1.28
N SER A 220 -2.93 -22.21 -1.82
CA SER A 220 -3.18 -22.12 -3.27
C SER A 220 -2.95 -20.70 -3.82
N VAL A 221 -3.50 -19.67 -3.16
CA VAL A 221 -3.31 -18.27 -3.58
C VAL A 221 -1.83 -17.85 -3.51
N LYS A 222 -1.10 -18.25 -2.47
CA LYS A 222 0.35 -17.97 -2.37
C LYS A 222 1.15 -18.70 -3.45
N ILE A 223 0.81 -19.95 -3.76
CA ILE A 223 1.40 -20.70 -4.86
C ILE A 223 1.14 -19.98 -6.19
N MET A 224 -0.09 -19.52 -6.43
CA MET A 224 -0.43 -18.72 -7.62
C MET A 224 0.43 -17.46 -7.72
N SER A 225 0.62 -16.74 -6.61
CA SER A 225 1.48 -15.55 -6.58
C SER A 225 2.91 -15.88 -6.99
N ILE A 226 3.52 -16.92 -6.40
CA ILE A 226 4.89 -17.34 -6.73
C ILE A 226 4.99 -17.83 -8.19
N LEU A 227 4.03 -18.63 -8.67
CA LEU A 227 4.04 -19.12 -10.04
C LEU A 227 3.84 -17.99 -11.05
N SER A 228 2.95 -17.04 -10.78
CA SER A 228 2.79 -15.82 -11.60
C SER A 228 4.06 -14.96 -11.58
N TYR A 229 4.82 -15.02 -10.48
CA TYR A 229 6.11 -14.37 -10.37
C TYR A 229 7.13 -14.94 -11.36
N ARG A 230 7.23 -16.27 -11.40
CA ARG A 230 8.31 -17.02 -12.06
C ARG A 230 7.99 -17.43 -13.50
N LEU A 231 6.72 -17.70 -13.80
CA LEU A 231 6.27 -18.26 -15.08
C LEU A 231 5.56 -17.20 -15.94
N VAL A 232 6.30 -16.57 -16.85
CA VAL A 232 5.75 -15.55 -17.78
C VAL A 232 4.59 -16.11 -18.64
N GLY A 233 4.62 -17.39 -18.99
CA GLY A 233 3.62 -18.06 -19.83
C GLY A 233 2.45 -18.72 -19.08
N LEU A 234 2.24 -18.39 -17.80
CA LEU A 234 1.27 -19.09 -16.95
C LEU A 234 -0.16 -18.99 -17.49
N VAL A 235 -0.59 -17.82 -17.99
CA VAL A 235 -1.95 -17.65 -18.54
C VAL A 235 -2.16 -18.56 -19.76
N GLN A 236 -1.19 -18.62 -20.67
CA GLN A 236 -1.28 -19.48 -21.86
C GLN A 236 -1.33 -20.96 -21.47
N LEU A 237 -0.62 -21.34 -20.41
CA LEU A 237 -0.69 -22.70 -19.86
C LEU A 237 -2.11 -23.01 -19.35
N LEU A 238 -2.71 -22.11 -18.58
CA LEU A 238 -4.06 -22.27 -18.03
C LEU A 238 -5.17 -22.28 -19.10
N LEU A 239 -4.98 -21.51 -20.18
CA LEU A 239 -5.86 -21.55 -21.35
C LEU A 239 -5.77 -22.90 -22.07
N LYS A 240 -4.54 -23.42 -22.28
CA LYS A 240 -4.31 -24.72 -22.92
C LYS A 240 -4.87 -25.90 -22.11
N SER A 241 -4.85 -25.80 -20.78
CA SER A 241 -5.43 -26.82 -19.89
C SER A 241 -6.94 -26.68 -19.70
N ASN A 242 -7.59 -25.68 -20.31
CA ASN A 242 -9.01 -25.39 -20.18
C ASN A 242 -9.48 -25.13 -18.72
N ALA A 243 -8.56 -24.72 -17.84
CA ALA A 243 -8.83 -24.40 -16.43
C ALA A 243 -9.08 -22.90 -16.19
N ALA A 244 -8.84 -22.06 -17.19
CA ALA A 244 -8.91 -20.62 -17.08
C ALA A 244 -10.29 -20.12 -16.59
N ASN A 245 -11.39 -20.61 -17.17
CA ASN A 245 -12.74 -20.13 -16.81
C ASN A 245 -13.16 -20.56 -15.41
N SER A 246 -12.87 -21.81 -15.01
CA SER A 246 -13.17 -22.27 -13.66
C SER A 246 -12.39 -21.45 -12.65
N LEU A 247 -11.08 -21.27 -12.84
CA LEU A 247 -10.25 -20.49 -11.92
C LEU A 247 -10.73 -19.03 -11.76
N VAL A 248 -11.24 -18.40 -12.82
CA VAL A 248 -11.83 -17.04 -12.71
C VAL A 248 -13.03 -17.03 -11.74
N GLU A 249 -13.93 -18.01 -11.86
CA GLU A 249 -15.09 -18.13 -10.98
C GLU A 249 -14.69 -18.53 -9.55
N ASP A 250 -13.70 -19.41 -9.43
CA ASP A 250 -13.21 -19.94 -8.16
C ASP A 250 -12.57 -18.85 -7.28
N TYR A 251 -11.73 -18.00 -7.87
CA TYR A 251 -11.14 -16.86 -7.16
C TYR A 251 -12.19 -15.78 -6.85
N ALA A 252 -13.20 -15.61 -7.71
CA ALA A 252 -14.31 -14.70 -7.45
C ALA A 252 -15.15 -15.16 -6.26
N ALA A 253 -15.50 -16.45 -6.21
CA ALA A 253 -16.24 -17.06 -5.12
C ALA A 253 -15.48 -17.01 -3.80
N CYS A 254 -14.17 -17.29 -3.83
CA CYS A 254 -13.30 -17.18 -2.67
C CYS A 254 -13.31 -15.76 -2.08
N LEU A 255 -13.22 -14.74 -2.94
CA LEU A 255 -13.26 -13.34 -2.52
C LEU A 255 -14.65 -12.92 -2.00
N GLU A 256 -15.72 -13.37 -2.65
CA GLU A 256 -17.10 -13.07 -2.26
C GLU A 256 -17.40 -13.66 -0.87
N LEU A 257 -17.12 -14.96 -0.66
CA LEU A 257 -17.28 -15.63 0.62
C LEU A 257 -16.49 -14.94 1.73
N ARG A 258 -15.22 -14.60 1.49
CA ARG A 258 -14.40 -13.88 2.46
C ARG A 258 -15.00 -12.53 2.84
N SER A 259 -15.59 -11.80 1.88
CA SER A 259 -16.19 -10.49 2.16
C SER A 259 -17.44 -10.55 3.05
N GLU A 260 -18.11 -11.70 3.09
CA GLU A 260 -19.30 -11.94 3.91
C GLU A 260 -18.96 -12.39 5.35
N GLU A 261 -17.70 -12.73 5.63
CA GLU A 261 -17.26 -13.18 6.94
C GLU A 261 -17.36 -12.08 8.02
N CYS A 262 -17.64 -12.52 9.25
CA CYS A 262 -17.81 -11.63 10.41
C CYS A 262 -16.57 -11.57 11.34
N GLN A 263 -15.47 -12.24 10.99
CA GLN A 263 -14.29 -12.35 11.86
C GLN A 263 -13.15 -11.46 11.36
N ILE A 264 -12.51 -10.74 12.28
CA ILE A 264 -11.31 -9.96 11.98
C ILE A 264 -10.13 -10.92 11.91
N VAL A 265 -9.42 -10.92 10.78
CA VAL A 265 -8.15 -11.63 10.64
C VAL A 265 -7.04 -10.77 11.25
N GLU A 266 -6.42 -11.22 12.34
CA GLU A 266 -5.40 -10.44 13.07
C GLU A 266 -4.15 -10.17 12.23
N ASN A 267 -3.78 -11.12 11.37
CA ASN A 267 -2.63 -11.03 10.48
C ASN A 267 -3.10 -10.98 9.01
N SER A 268 -2.93 -9.83 8.37
CA SER A 268 -3.31 -9.63 6.96
C SER A 268 -2.60 -10.58 5.99
N ALA A 269 -1.41 -11.11 6.33
CA ALA A 269 -0.72 -12.14 5.53
C ALA A 269 -1.42 -13.51 5.52
N ASP A 270 -2.42 -13.69 6.38
CA ASP A 270 -3.26 -14.88 6.48
C ASP A 270 -4.65 -14.70 5.90
N ASP A 271 -5.01 -13.46 5.53
CA ASP A 271 -6.31 -13.13 4.95
C ASP A 271 -6.33 -13.45 3.44
N VAL A 272 -7.13 -14.45 3.06
CA VAL A 272 -7.22 -14.92 1.67
C VAL A 272 -7.71 -13.83 0.73
N GLY A 273 -8.65 -12.97 1.16
CA GLY A 273 -9.17 -11.88 0.34
C GLY A 273 -8.10 -10.82 0.06
N VAL A 274 -7.29 -10.48 1.08
CA VAL A 274 -6.14 -9.57 0.93
C VAL A 274 -5.09 -10.18 -0.01
N LEU A 275 -4.78 -11.47 0.13
CA LEU A 275 -3.84 -12.16 -0.76
C LEU A 275 -4.32 -12.18 -2.22
N VAL A 276 -5.62 -12.34 -2.48
CA VAL A 276 -6.18 -12.26 -3.84
C VAL A 276 -6.06 -10.84 -4.39
N MET A 277 -6.36 -9.80 -3.58
CA MET A 277 -6.18 -8.41 -4.01
C MET A 277 -4.72 -8.09 -4.33
N GLN A 278 -3.78 -8.52 -3.49
CA GLN A 278 -2.34 -8.36 -3.73
C GLN A 278 -1.88 -9.11 -4.99
N LEU A 279 -2.34 -10.34 -5.18
CA LEU A 279 -2.07 -11.12 -6.41
C LEU A 279 -2.46 -10.31 -7.65
N LEU A 280 -3.63 -9.66 -7.65
CA LEU A 280 -4.10 -8.84 -8.75
C LEU A 280 -3.25 -7.58 -8.94
N ILE A 281 -2.91 -6.87 -7.87
CA ILE A 281 -2.11 -5.64 -7.94
C ILE A 281 -0.69 -5.94 -8.44
N ASP A 282 -0.03 -6.97 -7.89
CA ASP A 282 1.35 -7.36 -8.22
C ASP A 282 1.51 -7.88 -9.66
N ASN A 283 0.40 -8.25 -10.31
CA ASN A 283 0.39 -8.78 -11.66
C ASN A 283 0.08 -7.76 -12.76
N ILE A 284 -0.42 -6.54 -12.44
CA ILE A 284 -0.81 -5.53 -13.46
C ILE A 284 0.36 -5.22 -14.41
N SER A 285 1.52 -4.88 -13.83
CA SER A 285 2.71 -4.44 -14.58
C SER A 285 3.48 -5.59 -15.25
N ARG A 286 3.02 -6.83 -15.12
CA ARG A 286 3.68 -8.00 -15.72
C ARG A 286 3.37 -8.13 -17.21
N PRO A 287 4.24 -8.83 -17.98
CA PRO A 287 4.01 -9.07 -19.39
C PRO A 287 2.61 -9.62 -19.68
N ALA A 288 1.90 -8.99 -20.61
CA ALA A 288 0.55 -9.38 -20.97
C ALA A 288 0.53 -10.60 -21.92
N PRO A 289 -0.51 -11.46 -21.85
CA PRO A 289 -1.53 -11.50 -20.82
C PRO A 289 -1.00 -12.08 -19.49
N ASN A 290 -1.39 -11.47 -18.38
CA ASN A 290 -0.98 -11.84 -17.01
C ASN A 290 -2.21 -12.31 -16.19
N ILE A 291 -1.98 -12.75 -14.94
CA ILE A 291 -3.04 -13.28 -14.07
C ILE A 291 -4.14 -12.25 -13.80
N THR A 292 -3.81 -10.96 -13.70
CA THR A 292 -4.80 -9.89 -13.50
C THR A 292 -5.74 -9.79 -14.69
N HIS A 293 -5.21 -9.84 -15.91
CA HIS A 293 -6.03 -9.87 -17.12
C HIS A 293 -6.98 -11.08 -17.13
N LEU A 294 -6.50 -12.26 -16.72
CA LEU A 294 -7.32 -13.46 -16.64
C LEU A 294 -8.44 -13.34 -15.59
N LEU A 295 -8.10 -13.07 -14.33
CA LEU A 295 -9.03 -13.10 -13.19
C LEU A 295 -10.06 -11.95 -13.21
N LEU A 296 -9.71 -10.81 -13.83
CA LEU A 296 -10.63 -9.70 -14.04
C LEU A 296 -11.44 -9.81 -15.35
N LYS A 297 -11.25 -10.91 -16.09
CA LYS A 297 -11.97 -11.21 -17.34
C LYS A 297 -11.74 -10.16 -18.43
N PHE A 298 -10.48 -9.75 -18.62
CA PHE A 298 -10.08 -9.06 -19.85
C PHE A 298 -10.13 -10.00 -21.04
N ASP A 299 -10.26 -9.45 -22.24
CA ASP A 299 -10.18 -10.24 -23.46
C ASP A 299 -8.74 -10.71 -23.66
N LEU A 300 -8.56 -12.03 -23.77
CA LEU A 300 -7.25 -12.67 -23.96
C LEU A 300 -7.03 -13.11 -25.41
N ASP A 301 -8.08 -13.06 -26.24
CA ASP A 301 -8.01 -13.40 -27.68
C ASP A 301 -7.62 -12.17 -28.52
N THR A 302 -7.93 -10.96 -28.03
CA THR A 302 -7.56 -9.69 -28.63
C THR A 302 -6.62 -8.88 -27.73
N PRO A 303 -5.98 -7.80 -28.25
CA PRO A 303 -5.15 -6.93 -27.40
C PRO A 303 -5.94 -6.38 -26.22
N VAL A 304 -5.36 -6.46 -25.02
CA VAL A 304 -6.02 -6.13 -23.74
C VAL A 304 -6.63 -4.73 -23.77
N GLU A 305 -5.99 -3.78 -24.46
CA GLU A 305 -6.42 -2.38 -24.57
C GLU A 305 -7.76 -2.20 -25.27
N ARG A 306 -8.20 -3.20 -26.04
CA ARG A 306 -9.47 -3.20 -26.79
C ARG A 306 -10.58 -3.94 -26.06
N THR A 307 -10.31 -4.44 -24.86
CA THR A 307 -11.30 -5.14 -24.04
C THR A 307 -12.50 -4.25 -23.75
N ILE A 308 -13.71 -4.82 -23.84
CA ILE A 308 -14.93 -4.20 -23.32
C ILE A 308 -15.32 -4.95 -22.05
N LEU A 309 -15.07 -4.35 -20.89
CA LEU A 309 -15.37 -4.97 -19.60
C LEU A 309 -16.88 -5.06 -19.35
N GLN A 310 -17.35 -6.25 -18.97
CA GLN A 310 -18.77 -6.55 -18.77
C GLN A 310 -19.04 -7.31 -17.45
N PRO A 311 -18.71 -6.73 -16.29
CA PRO A 311 -18.84 -7.43 -15.00
C PRO A 311 -20.29 -7.74 -14.59
N LYS A 312 -21.31 -7.18 -15.28
CA LYS A 312 -22.72 -7.57 -15.06
C LYS A 312 -23.05 -8.95 -15.62
N PHE A 313 -22.35 -9.39 -16.66
CA PHE A 313 -22.64 -10.65 -17.36
C PHE A 313 -21.66 -11.75 -16.97
N HIS A 314 -20.42 -11.40 -16.60
CA HIS A 314 -19.40 -12.38 -16.24
C HIS A 314 -19.13 -12.36 -14.74
N TYR A 315 -19.32 -13.52 -14.11
CA TYR A 315 -18.86 -13.73 -12.74
C TYR A 315 -17.32 -13.78 -12.74
N SER A 316 -16.70 -12.89 -11.98
CA SER A 316 -15.25 -12.64 -11.98
C SER A 316 -14.85 -11.84 -10.75
N CYS A 317 -13.55 -11.79 -10.43
CA CYS A 317 -13.05 -10.95 -9.34
C CYS A 317 -13.44 -9.48 -9.54
N LEU A 318 -13.43 -8.97 -10.78
CA LEU A 318 -13.85 -7.59 -11.07
C LEU A 318 -15.29 -7.31 -10.63
N LYS A 319 -16.22 -8.23 -10.93
CA LYS A 319 -17.62 -8.10 -10.51
C LYS A 319 -17.72 -8.03 -8.99
N VAL A 320 -17.10 -8.99 -8.30
CA VAL A 320 -17.14 -9.09 -6.83
C VAL A 320 -16.52 -7.86 -6.18
N ILE A 321 -15.37 -7.38 -6.67
CA ILE A 321 -14.70 -6.18 -6.16
C ILE A 321 -15.59 -4.94 -6.32
N LEU A 322 -16.21 -4.77 -7.47
CA LEU A 322 -17.15 -3.66 -7.68
C LEU A 322 -18.34 -3.75 -6.72
N GLU A 323 -18.89 -4.94 -6.47
CA GLU A 323 -20.00 -5.11 -5.51
C GLU A 323 -19.58 -4.86 -4.05
N ILE A 324 -18.38 -5.29 -3.66
CA ILE A 324 -17.79 -5.02 -2.35
C ILE A 324 -17.66 -3.50 -2.14
N LEU A 325 -17.10 -2.79 -3.12
CA LEU A 325 -16.94 -1.33 -3.06
C LEU A 325 -18.27 -0.59 -3.16
N ASP A 326 -19.28 -1.15 -3.86
CA ASP A 326 -20.60 -0.56 -4.00
C ASP A 326 -21.39 -0.57 -2.68
N LYS A 327 -21.27 -1.66 -1.90
CA LYS A 327 -22.04 -1.91 -0.67
C LYS A 327 -21.31 -1.47 0.61
N LEU A 328 -19.98 -1.63 0.68
CA LEU A 328 -19.14 -1.29 1.85
C LEU A 328 -19.62 -1.89 3.20
N MET A 329 -20.06 -3.15 3.19
CA MET A 329 -20.60 -3.86 4.36
C MET A 329 -19.53 -4.26 5.40
N ASN A 330 -19.74 -3.96 6.68
CA ASN A 330 -18.83 -4.32 7.78
C ASN A 330 -17.41 -3.70 7.64
N PRO A 331 -17.28 -2.36 7.69
CA PRO A 331 -16.00 -1.69 7.48
C PRO A 331 -14.93 -2.09 8.49
N ASP A 332 -15.28 -2.43 9.74
CA ASP A 332 -14.31 -2.86 10.75
C ASP A 332 -13.56 -4.15 10.36
N ILE A 333 -14.17 -5.02 9.54
CA ILE A 333 -13.62 -6.31 9.13
C ILE A 333 -13.00 -6.21 7.73
N ASN A 334 -13.68 -5.53 6.81
CA ASN A 334 -13.32 -5.49 5.38
C ASN A 334 -12.48 -4.28 4.97
N ALA A 335 -11.95 -3.52 5.94
CA ALA A 335 -11.21 -2.28 5.70
C ALA A 335 -10.12 -2.43 4.62
N LEU A 336 -9.29 -3.48 4.73
CA LEU A 336 -8.22 -3.75 3.78
C LEU A 336 -8.73 -4.16 2.39
N LEU A 337 -9.86 -4.88 2.31
CA LEU A 337 -10.46 -5.22 1.02
C LEU A 337 -10.93 -3.97 0.28
N TYR A 338 -11.45 -2.97 1.00
CA TYR A 338 -11.83 -1.69 0.39
C TYR A 338 -10.61 -0.90 -0.06
N GLU A 339 -9.60 -0.82 0.81
CA GLU A 339 -8.35 -0.14 0.52
C GLU A 339 -7.69 -0.70 -0.73
N PHE A 340 -7.48 -2.02 -0.78
CA PHE A 340 -6.88 -2.66 -1.95
C PHE A 340 -7.82 -2.70 -3.16
N GLY A 341 -9.14 -2.70 -2.97
CA GLY A 341 -10.09 -2.54 -4.06
C GLY A 341 -9.95 -1.19 -4.77
N PHE A 342 -9.89 -0.09 -4.01
CA PHE A 342 -9.64 1.23 -4.58
C PHE A 342 -8.23 1.36 -5.18
N GLN A 343 -7.22 0.76 -4.54
CA GLN A 343 -5.86 0.69 -5.09
C GLN A 343 -5.85 -0.02 -6.44
N LEU A 344 -6.46 -1.20 -6.53
CA LEU A 344 -6.51 -1.99 -7.76
C LEU A 344 -7.15 -1.19 -8.89
N LEU A 345 -8.29 -0.55 -8.66
CA LEU A 345 -8.95 0.27 -9.67
C LEU A 345 -8.07 1.45 -10.10
N TYR A 346 -7.38 2.11 -9.17
CA TYR A 346 -6.43 3.16 -9.51
C TYR A 346 -5.27 2.66 -10.37
N GLU A 347 -4.61 1.57 -9.98
CA GLU A 347 -3.46 1.01 -10.70
C GLU A 347 -3.87 0.50 -12.09
N LEU A 348 -5.06 -0.09 -12.24
CA LEU A 348 -5.62 -0.45 -13.55
C LEU A 348 -5.85 0.78 -14.45
N CYS A 349 -6.23 1.92 -13.86
CA CYS A 349 -6.40 3.17 -14.58
C CYS A 349 -5.07 3.88 -14.90
N LEU A 350 -3.97 3.51 -14.24
CA LEU A 350 -2.63 4.00 -14.55
C LEU A 350 -1.92 3.16 -15.61
N ASP A 351 -2.15 1.85 -15.63
CA ASP A 351 -1.45 0.94 -16.53
C ASP A 351 -1.83 1.19 -18.00
N PRO A 352 -0.86 1.30 -18.93
CA PRO A 352 -1.13 1.61 -20.33
C PRO A 352 -2.07 0.62 -21.03
N LEU A 353 -2.10 -0.64 -20.62
CA LEU A 353 -2.89 -1.67 -21.28
C LEU A 353 -4.32 -1.73 -20.74
N THR A 354 -4.49 -1.55 -19.43
CA THR A 354 -5.81 -1.68 -18.79
C THR A 354 -6.56 -0.36 -18.62
N CYS A 355 -5.88 0.79 -18.77
CA CYS A 355 -6.44 2.13 -18.53
C CYS A 355 -7.71 2.38 -19.34
N GLY A 356 -7.67 2.19 -20.66
CA GLY A 356 -8.82 2.46 -21.54
C GLY A 356 -10.09 1.69 -21.13
N PRO A 357 -10.05 0.34 -21.13
CA PRO A 357 -11.19 -0.49 -20.73
C PRO A 357 -11.72 -0.18 -19.32
N THR A 358 -10.84 0.07 -18.36
CA THR A 358 -11.21 0.32 -16.96
C THR A 358 -11.86 1.70 -16.81
N MET A 359 -11.28 2.73 -17.43
CA MET A 359 -11.82 4.09 -17.40
C MET A 359 -13.18 4.17 -18.10
N ASP A 360 -13.36 3.50 -19.24
CA ASP A 360 -14.64 3.41 -19.94
C ASP A 360 -15.74 2.75 -19.08
N LEU A 361 -15.38 1.72 -18.31
CA LEU A 361 -16.28 1.04 -17.37
C LEU A 361 -16.72 1.97 -16.24
N LEU A 362 -15.76 2.64 -15.57
CA LEU A 362 -16.02 3.49 -14.40
C LEU A 362 -16.78 4.78 -14.77
N SER A 363 -16.51 5.35 -15.94
CA SER A 363 -17.20 6.52 -16.49
C SER A 363 -18.62 6.25 -16.98
N ASN A 364 -19.02 4.98 -17.08
CA ASN A 364 -20.35 4.62 -17.56
C ASN A 364 -21.44 5.09 -16.57
N LYS A 365 -22.48 5.75 -17.10
CA LYS A 365 -23.63 6.29 -16.34
C LYS A 365 -24.36 5.25 -15.48
N LYS A 366 -24.19 3.96 -15.78
CA LYS A 366 -24.76 2.88 -14.97
C LYS A 366 -24.01 2.63 -13.65
N TYR A 367 -22.74 3.02 -13.58
CA TYR A 367 -21.90 2.85 -12.39
C TYR A 367 -21.74 4.16 -11.62
N GLN A 368 -21.52 5.29 -12.31
CA GLN A 368 -21.25 6.60 -11.69
C GLN A 368 -20.21 6.52 -10.54
N PHE A 369 -19.21 5.63 -10.71
CA PHE A 369 -18.35 5.18 -9.62
C PHE A 369 -17.57 6.32 -8.96
N PHE A 370 -17.03 7.23 -9.78
CA PHE A 370 -16.21 8.36 -9.35
C PHE A 370 -16.88 9.25 -8.30
N VAL A 371 -18.16 9.56 -8.48
CA VAL A 371 -18.85 10.54 -7.64
C VAL A 371 -19.54 9.88 -6.46
N LYS A 372 -20.06 8.65 -6.64
CA LYS A 372 -20.79 7.91 -5.61
C LYS A 372 -20.03 7.83 -4.28
N HIS A 373 -18.72 7.58 -4.33
CA HIS A 373 -17.91 7.36 -3.13
C HIS A 373 -17.38 8.64 -2.47
N LEU A 374 -17.52 9.81 -3.11
CA LEU A 374 -17.11 11.09 -2.50
C LEU A 374 -17.94 11.42 -1.26
N ASP A 375 -19.23 11.09 -1.28
CA ASP A 375 -20.13 11.36 -0.15
C ASP A 375 -20.01 10.32 0.95
N SER A 376 -19.93 9.03 0.58
CA SER A 376 -19.91 7.93 1.56
C SER A 376 -18.55 7.73 2.22
N ILE A 377 -17.46 7.90 1.47
CA ILE A 377 -16.09 7.69 1.95
C ILE A 377 -15.32 9.00 1.99
N GLY A 378 -15.45 9.85 0.97
CA GLY A 378 -14.64 11.05 0.81
C GLY A 378 -14.77 12.04 1.97
N VAL A 379 -15.98 12.46 2.34
CA VAL A 379 -16.21 13.46 3.41
C VAL A 379 -16.71 12.89 4.74
N ALA A 380 -16.87 11.57 4.85
CA ALA A 380 -17.28 10.94 6.11
C ALA A 380 -16.29 11.26 7.26
N PRO A 381 -16.73 11.33 8.53
CA PRO A 381 -15.82 11.53 9.65
C PRO A 381 -14.88 10.33 9.82
N LEU A 382 -13.62 10.59 10.18
CA LEU A 382 -12.66 9.51 10.43
C LEU A 382 -13.00 8.73 11.71
N PRO A 383 -12.78 7.40 11.73
CA PRO A 383 -12.90 6.58 12.93
C PRO A 383 -12.04 7.13 14.10
N LYS A 384 -12.53 6.93 15.32
CA LYS A 384 -11.83 7.40 16.54
C LYS A 384 -10.52 6.64 16.75
N ARG A 385 -9.45 7.39 17.04
CA ARG A 385 -8.09 6.85 17.27
C ARG A 385 -8.03 5.78 18.35
N ASN A 386 -8.67 6.01 19.50
CA ASN A 386 -8.52 5.15 20.67
C ASN A 386 -9.26 3.80 20.52
N SER A 387 -10.26 3.71 19.64
CA SER A 387 -11.09 2.52 19.50
C SER A 387 -10.76 1.71 18.26
N ASN A 388 -10.47 2.35 17.12
CA ASN A 388 -10.21 1.63 15.87
C ASN A 388 -9.18 2.34 14.97
N GLN A 389 -7.91 2.32 15.39
CA GLN A 389 -6.80 2.94 14.65
C GLN A 389 -6.51 2.25 13.31
N GLN A 390 -6.68 0.92 13.22
CA GLN A 390 -6.45 0.18 11.97
C GLN A 390 -7.47 0.60 10.90
N LEU A 391 -8.76 0.64 11.25
CA LEU A 391 -9.80 1.15 10.34
C LEU A 391 -9.57 2.60 9.96
N ARG A 392 -9.14 3.44 10.91
CA ARG A 392 -8.80 4.84 10.62
C ARG A 392 -7.70 4.96 9.56
N THR A 393 -6.64 4.17 9.71
CA THR A 393 -5.50 4.17 8.79
C THR A 393 -5.94 3.69 7.41
N SER A 394 -6.72 2.61 7.35
CA SER A 394 -7.25 2.10 6.09
C SER A 394 -8.23 3.08 5.42
N SER A 395 -9.10 3.75 6.18
CA SER A 395 -10.01 4.77 5.67
C SER A 395 -9.27 5.95 5.03
N LEU A 396 -8.14 6.38 5.59
CA LEU A 396 -7.28 7.40 4.99
C LEU A 396 -6.70 6.94 3.65
N HIS A 397 -6.23 5.69 3.56
CA HIS A 397 -5.75 5.12 2.30
C HIS A 397 -6.84 4.94 1.25
N GLN A 398 -8.03 4.48 1.64
CA GLN A 398 -9.20 4.37 0.74
C GLN A 398 -9.50 5.72 0.08
N ARG A 399 -9.53 6.80 0.86
CA ARG A 399 -9.73 8.16 0.33
C ARG A 399 -8.58 8.59 -0.55
N ALA A 400 -7.33 8.28 -0.17
CA ALA A 400 -6.17 8.60 -0.99
C ALA A 400 -6.28 7.98 -2.38
N TRP A 401 -6.58 6.69 -2.46
CA TRP A 401 -6.76 5.97 -3.71
C TRP A 401 -7.96 6.49 -4.52
N LEU A 402 -9.09 6.78 -3.87
CA LEU A 402 -10.24 7.40 -4.52
C LEU A 402 -9.87 8.76 -5.13
N LEU A 403 -9.19 9.64 -4.39
CA LEU A 403 -8.79 10.96 -4.90
C LEU A 403 -7.77 10.83 -6.03
N LYS A 404 -6.82 9.90 -5.95
CA LYS A 404 -5.89 9.64 -7.04
C LYS A 404 -6.61 9.13 -8.30
N LEU A 405 -7.57 8.22 -8.15
CA LEU A 405 -8.40 7.72 -9.26
C LEU A 405 -9.18 8.85 -9.93
N LEU A 406 -9.77 9.75 -9.14
CA LEU A 406 -10.44 10.95 -9.65
C LEU A 406 -9.48 11.89 -10.39
N ALA A 407 -8.23 12.03 -9.92
CA ALA A 407 -7.23 12.86 -10.56
C ALA A 407 -6.84 12.30 -11.93
N VAL A 408 -6.80 10.98 -12.10
CA VAL A 408 -6.57 10.33 -13.41
C VAL A 408 -7.68 10.67 -14.40
N GLU A 409 -8.95 10.57 -14.01
CA GLU A 409 -10.08 10.96 -14.87
C GLU A 409 -10.03 12.45 -15.25
N LEU A 410 -9.77 13.34 -14.29
CA LEU A 410 -9.61 14.78 -14.57
C LEU A 410 -8.43 15.06 -15.50
N HIS A 411 -7.35 14.29 -15.41
CA HIS A 411 -6.16 14.47 -16.25
C HIS A 411 -6.38 13.97 -17.69
N CYS A 412 -7.06 12.83 -17.84
CA CYS A 412 -7.21 12.09 -19.10
C CYS A 412 -8.50 12.40 -19.87
N GLY A 413 -9.55 12.92 -19.22
CA GLY A 413 -10.90 13.12 -19.78
C GLY A 413 -11.04 14.23 -20.84
N TYR A 414 -10.05 14.36 -21.72
CA TYR A 414 -10.08 15.18 -22.94
C TYR A 414 -10.21 14.33 -24.22
N THR A 415 -10.17 12.99 -24.09
CA THR A 415 -10.47 12.06 -25.19
C THR A 415 -11.93 12.24 -25.62
N GLY A 416 -12.21 12.26 -26.93
CA GLY A 416 -13.49 12.68 -27.54
C GLY A 416 -14.75 11.86 -27.19
N ASN A 417 -14.73 11.07 -26.11
CA ASN A 417 -15.85 10.30 -25.59
C ASN A 417 -16.68 11.17 -24.62
N SER A 418 -17.98 11.27 -24.88
CA SER A 418 -18.90 12.11 -24.10
C SER A 418 -18.98 11.71 -22.62
N ASN A 419 -18.80 10.42 -22.30
CA ASN A 419 -18.93 9.93 -20.93
C ASN A 419 -17.84 10.49 -20.01
N HIS A 420 -16.59 10.55 -20.48
CA HIS A 420 -15.47 11.11 -19.69
C HIS A 420 -15.62 12.61 -19.46
N ARG A 421 -16.12 13.34 -20.47
CA ARG A 421 -16.40 14.76 -20.30
C ARG A 421 -17.46 15.00 -19.22
N GLU A 422 -18.54 14.23 -19.24
CA GLU A 422 -19.59 14.30 -18.21
C GLU A 422 -19.07 13.87 -16.83
N ALA A 423 -18.26 12.81 -16.76
CA ALA A 423 -17.63 12.38 -15.51
C ALA A 423 -16.75 13.48 -14.93
N CYS A 424 -15.87 14.08 -15.72
CA CYS A 424 -15.03 15.22 -15.32
C CYS A 424 -15.87 16.39 -14.78
N GLN A 425 -16.93 16.78 -15.49
CA GLN A 425 -17.82 17.87 -15.04
C GLN A 425 -18.50 17.52 -13.73
N SER A 426 -18.98 16.28 -13.58
CA SER A 426 -19.61 15.81 -12.35
C SER A 426 -18.65 15.79 -11.17
N ILE A 427 -17.39 15.36 -11.37
CA ILE A 427 -16.34 15.37 -10.36
C ILE A 427 -16.06 16.80 -9.89
N LEU A 428 -15.81 17.73 -10.82
CA LEU A 428 -15.55 19.14 -10.49
C LEU A 428 -16.74 19.76 -9.75
N ALA A 429 -17.96 19.46 -10.20
CA ALA A 429 -19.16 19.96 -9.57
C ALA A 429 -19.30 19.51 -8.11
N HIS A 430 -19.08 18.22 -7.84
CA HIS A 430 -19.19 17.70 -6.47
C HIS A 430 -18.06 18.19 -5.56
N LEU A 431 -16.85 18.35 -6.10
CA LEU A 431 -15.68 18.78 -5.33
C LEU A 431 -15.75 20.27 -4.97
N PHE A 432 -16.06 21.13 -5.93
CA PHE A 432 -16.00 22.58 -5.77
C PHE A 432 -17.36 23.25 -5.49
N GLY A 433 -18.46 22.49 -5.48
CA GLY A 433 -19.79 22.98 -5.10
C GLY A 433 -20.58 23.63 -6.24
N TRP A 434 -20.45 23.11 -7.46
CA TRP A 434 -21.24 23.57 -8.62
C TRP A 434 -22.62 22.90 -8.64
N GLU A 435 -23.70 23.68 -8.69
CA GLU A 435 -25.01 23.16 -9.05
C GLU A 435 -25.06 22.90 -10.56
N ILE A 436 -25.18 21.63 -10.97
CA ILE A 436 -25.43 21.29 -12.38
C ILE A 436 -26.85 21.78 -12.72
N ILE A 437 -26.97 23.01 -13.22
CA ILE A 437 -28.19 23.45 -13.90
C ILE A 437 -28.27 22.65 -15.20
N LYS A 438 -28.94 21.49 -15.16
CA LYS A 438 -29.25 20.70 -16.35
C LYS A 438 -30.14 21.52 -17.29
N ILE A 439 -29.53 22.21 -18.24
CA ILE A 439 -30.21 22.69 -19.45
C ILE A 439 -30.36 21.49 -20.39
N SER A 440 -31.28 20.58 -20.06
CA SER A 440 -31.88 19.65 -21.02
C SER A 440 -33.08 18.97 -20.35
N SER A 441 -34.25 19.23 -20.90
CA SER A 441 -35.51 18.58 -20.59
C SER A 441 -35.40 17.05 -20.72
N ASP A 442 -35.26 16.35 -19.60
CA ASP A 442 -35.93 15.07 -19.40
C ASP A 442 -35.99 14.77 -17.89
N ARG A 443 -37.18 14.98 -17.35
CA ARG A 443 -37.58 14.52 -16.01
C ARG A 443 -37.63 12.99 -16.07
N MET A 444 -36.98 12.30 -15.13
CA MET A 444 -37.44 11.01 -14.53
C MET A 444 -36.40 10.26 -13.65
N VAL A 445 -35.20 10.78 -13.35
CA VAL A 445 -34.21 9.99 -12.54
C VAL A 445 -33.60 10.72 -11.33
N SER A 446 -33.99 11.97 -11.04
CA SER A 446 -33.40 12.71 -9.90
C SER A 446 -34.11 12.51 -8.55
N ASP A 447 -35.25 11.83 -8.52
CA ASP A 447 -36.13 11.81 -7.33
C ASP A 447 -35.78 10.74 -6.27
N TYR A 448 -34.79 9.87 -6.51
CA TYR A 448 -34.49 8.80 -5.55
C TYR A 448 -33.43 9.15 -4.47
N PHE A 449 -32.64 10.21 -4.64
CA PHE A 449 -31.55 10.53 -3.68
C PHE A 449 -31.84 11.72 -2.75
N ALA A 450 -32.90 12.48 -2.98
CA ALA A 450 -33.27 13.63 -2.13
C ALA A 450 -34.20 13.26 -0.95
N LEU A 451 -34.81 12.08 -0.94
CA LEU A 451 -35.92 11.74 -0.02
C LEU A 451 -35.50 11.02 1.29
N GLN A 452 -34.26 11.16 1.76
CA GLN A 452 -33.88 10.61 3.08
C GLN A 452 -33.32 11.63 4.08
N ASN A 453 -33.08 12.88 3.68
CA ASN A 453 -32.49 13.90 4.57
C ASN A 453 -33.42 15.07 4.94
N SER A 454 -34.73 14.95 4.73
CA SER A 454 -35.66 16.07 5.01
C SER A 454 -36.86 15.65 5.84
N THR A 455 -36.64 15.42 7.13
CA THR A 455 -37.61 15.80 8.14
C THR A 455 -36.85 16.47 9.28
N GLU A 456 -37.17 17.76 9.48
CA GLU A 456 -36.68 18.66 10.54
C GLU A 456 -35.38 19.42 10.28
N GLN A 457 -35.48 20.50 9.49
CA GLN A 457 -35.18 21.88 9.93
C GLN A 457 -35.29 22.84 8.74
N ALA A 458 -36.42 23.53 8.65
CA ALA A 458 -36.55 24.73 7.82
C ALA A 458 -35.90 25.89 8.58
N GLY A 459 -34.78 26.41 8.07
CA GLY A 459 -34.13 27.61 8.57
C GLY A 459 -32.61 27.57 8.38
N THR A 460 -32.06 28.60 7.72
CA THR A 460 -30.63 28.83 7.40
C THR A 460 -30.05 27.95 6.26
N GLN A 461 -30.07 28.48 5.03
CA GLN A 461 -29.10 28.10 3.99
C GLN A 461 -27.70 28.47 4.52
N THR A 462 -27.05 27.50 5.12
CA THR A 462 -25.62 27.56 5.43
C THR A 462 -24.89 27.45 4.09
N ILE A 463 -23.95 28.36 3.83
CA ILE A 463 -23.04 28.30 2.66
C ILE A 463 -22.35 26.94 2.75
N SER A 464 -22.70 26.00 1.86
CA SER A 464 -22.08 24.67 1.87
C SER A 464 -20.60 24.83 1.54
N LYS A 465 -19.72 24.46 2.48
CA LYS A 465 -18.27 24.46 2.23
C LYS A 465 -17.97 23.56 1.03
N SER A 466 -16.99 23.93 0.21
CA SER A 466 -16.51 23.04 -0.85
C SER A 466 -15.95 21.76 -0.25
N LYS A 467 -16.32 20.59 -0.81
CA LYS A 467 -15.84 19.28 -0.35
C LYS A 467 -14.32 19.16 -0.40
N VAL A 468 -13.65 19.87 -1.31
CA VAL A 468 -12.18 19.93 -1.37
C VAL A 468 -11.59 20.47 -0.07
N LEU A 469 -12.23 21.47 0.54
CA LEU A 469 -11.79 22.01 1.83
C LEU A 469 -12.15 21.08 2.99
N GLU A 470 -13.35 20.47 2.95
CA GLU A 470 -13.76 19.47 3.95
C GLU A 470 -12.80 18.27 3.99
N LEU A 471 -12.37 17.79 2.82
CA LEU A 471 -11.37 16.71 2.68
C LEU A 471 -10.05 17.06 3.39
N LEU A 472 -9.61 18.31 3.31
CA LEU A 472 -8.42 18.79 4.00
C LEU A 472 -8.66 18.94 5.52
N GLU A 473 -9.84 19.44 5.93
CA GLU A 473 -10.21 19.60 7.34
C GLU A 473 -10.31 18.25 8.08
N ILE A 474 -10.70 17.18 7.39
CA ILE A 474 -10.78 15.82 7.95
C ILE A 474 -9.38 15.30 8.37
N MET A 475 -8.32 15.81 7.74
CA MET A 475 -6.96 15.46 8.12
C MET A 475 -6.58 16.05 9.48
N GLN A 476 -6.63 15.22 10.52
CA GLN A 476 -6.13 15.59 11.84
C GLN A 476 -4.60 15.43 11.87
N PHE A 477 -3.86 16.50 11.54
CA PHE A 477 -2.39 16.48 11.53
C PHE A 477 -1.75 16.06 12.86
N ARG A 478 -2.45 16.20 14.00
CA ARG A 478 -1.96 15.83 15.33
C ARG A 478 -1.42 14.38 15.34
N SER A 479 -0.13 14.20 15.60
CA SER A 479 0.47 12.87 15.84
C SER A 479 -0.02 12.29 17.17
N PRO A 480 -0.24 10.97 17.29
CA PRO A 480 -0.47 10.35 18.59
C PRO A 480 0.83 10.40 19.40
N ASP A 481 0.93 11.28 20.39
CA ASP A 481 2.04 11.43 21.35
C ASP A 481 3.37 11.95 20.79
N ALA A 482 3.57 13.26 20.95
CA ALA A 482 4.73 14.03 20.48
C ALA A 482 6.07 13.76 21.23
N SER A 483 6.14 12.81 22.17
CA SER A 483 7.38 12.39 22.83
C SER A 483 7.83 11.01 22.37
N MET A 484 8.14 10.89 21.07
CA MET A 484 8.61 9.63 20.47
C MET A 484 10.13 9.49 20.37
N LYS A 485 10.88 10.32 21.10
CA LYS A 485 12.31 10.06 21.24
C LYS A 485 12.46 8.87 22.21
N LEU A 486 13.10 7.80 21.74
CA LEU A 486 13.57 6.65 22.55
C LEU A 486 14.11 7.03 23.96
N PRO A 487 14.79 8.18 24.18
CA PRO A 487 15.44 8.52 25.45
C PRO A 487 14.54 8.89 26.65
N GLU A 488 13.23 9.15 26.47
CA GLU A 488 12.41 9.61 27.61
C GLU A 488 11.74 8.48 28.40
N ILE A 489 11.62 7.28 27.82
CA ILE A 489 10.93 6.14 28.47
C ILE A 489 11.89 5.34 29.35
N ILE A 490 13.18 5.33 29.03
CA ILE A 490 14.20 4.56 29.74
C ILE A 490 15.17 5.57 30.33
N SER A 491 14.95 5.96 31.58
CA SER A 491 15.92 6.78 32.34
C SER A 491 17.14 5.95 32.80
N ASN A 492 17.21 4.67 32.42
CA ASN A 492 18.34 3.78 32.68
C ASN A 492 19.30 3.76 31.48
N MET A 493 20.26 4.69 31.46
CA MET A 493 21.34 4.82 30.46
C MET A 493 22.09 3.51 30.08
N LYS A 494 21.94 2.44 30.87
CA LYS A 494 22.61 1.14 30.67
C LYS A 494 22.08 0.35 29.47
N TYR A 495 20.82 0.54 29.07
CA TYR A 495 20.15 -0.34 28.10
C TYR A 495 19.66 0.37 26.83
N ASP A 496 19.62 1.71 26.81
CA ASP A 496 19.24 2.51 25.62
C ASP A 496 20.17 2.32 24.44
N LEU A 497 21.48 2.34 24.69
CA LEU A 497 22.50 2.16 23.67
C LEU A 497 22.34 0.81 22.95
N VAL A 498 21.85 -0.21 23.63
CA VAL A 498 21.64 -1.55 23.05
C VAL A 498 20.48 -1.54 22.05
N ALA A 499 19.40 -0.81 22.33
CA ALA A 499 18.26 -0.70 21.43
C ALA A 499 18.59 0.13 20.17
N GLU A 500 19.31 1.25 20.34
CA GLU A 500 19.76 2.08 19.21
C GLU A 500 20.74 1.33 18.30
N ASP A 501 21.68 0.58 18.87
CA ASP A 501 22.66 -0.21 18.11
C ASP A 501 21.99 -1.36 17.33
N ILE A 502 20.97 -1.99 17.93
CA ILE A 502 20.14 -3.02 17.29
C ILE A 502 19.35 -2.44 16.10
N LEU A 503 18.72 -1.27 16.28
CA LEU A 503 17.90 -0.64 15.22
C LEU A 503 18.76 0.04 14.14
N GLY A 504 19.97 0.50 14.50
CA GLY A 504 20.91 1.20 13.62
C GLY A 504 21.78 0.29 12.75
N ASP A 505 21.89 -1.01 13.05
CA ASP A 505 22.73 -1.94 12.29
C ASP A 505 22.20 -2.14 10.85
N PRO A 506 22.92 -1.71 9.81
CA PRO A 506 22.47 -1.81 8.42
C PRO A 506 22.27 -3.25 7.92
N LYS A 507 22.87 -4.25 8.59
CA LYS A 507 22.68 -5.69 8.27
C LYS A 507 21.29 -6.23 8.65
N THR A 508 20.46 -5.41 9.31
CA THR A 508 19.14 -5.80 9.82
C THR A 508 17.98 -5.54 8.84
N SER A 509 18.28 -5.23 7.58
CA SER A 509 17.31 -4.82 6.56
C SER A 509 16.93 -5.90 5.52
N GLY A 510 17.59 -7.07 5.56
CA GLY A 510 17.27 -8.22 4.68
C GLY A 510 16.13 -9.11 5.22
N LYS A 511 15.74 -10.15 4.46
CA LYS A 511 14.87 -11.24 4.96
C LYS A 511 15.54 -11.87 6.20
N GLY A 512 14.84 -11.89 7.35
CA GLY A 512 15.43 -12.25 8.66
C GLY A 512 16.00 -11.05 9.46
N GLY A 513 15.74 -9.83 8.98
CA GLY A 513 16.07 -8.56 9.62
C GLY A 513 15.22 -8.22 10.84
N ILE A 514 15.44 -7.03 11.42
CA ILE A 514 14.52 -6.44 12.43
C ILE A 514 13.35 -5.75 11.74
N TYR A 515 13.55 -5.38 10.48
CA TYR A 515 12.55 -4.67 9.71
C TYR A 515 11.87 -5.60 8.73
N TYR A 516 10.57 -5.39 8.56
CA TYR A 516 9.80 -5.97 7.47
C TYR A 516 9.06 -4.83 6.73
N TYR A 517 8.59 -5.12 5.52
CA TYR A 517 7.72 -4.20 4.78
C TYR A 517 6.27 -4.65 4.96
N SER A 518 5.39 -3.73 5.34
CA SER A 518 3.94 -3.99 5.42
C SER A 518 3.35 -4.22 4.03
N GLU A 519 2.08 -4.61 3.97
CA GLU A 519 1.32 -4.74 2.73
C GLU A 519 1.19 -3.40 1.98
N ARG A 520 1.41 -2.29 2.67
CA ARG A 520 1.41 -0.92 2.13
C ARG A 520 2.80 -0.47 1.66
N GLY A 521 3.83 -1.29 1.86
CA GLY A 521 5.22 -0.97 1.56
C GLY A 521 5.91 -0.11 2.63
N ASP A 522 5.30 0.04 3.82
CA ASP A 522 5.92 0.78 4.92
C ASP A 522 6.95 -0.09 5.64
N ARG A 523 8.12 0.48 5.98
CA ARG A 523 9.17 -0.23 6.71
C ARG A 523 8.89 -0.24 8.21
N MET A 524 8.49 -1.39 8.73
CA MET A 524 8.02 -1.59 10.11
C MET A 524 9.02 -2.39 10.94
N ILE A 525 9.00 -2.22 12.26
CA ILE A 525 9.78 -3.05 13.20
C ILE A 525 9.03 -4.39 13.40
N ASP A 526 9.67 -5.50 13.04
CA ASP A 526 9.22 -6.84 13.41
C ASP A 526 9.40 -7.00 14.92
N ILE A 527 8.27 -7.01 15.65
CA ILE A 527 8.25 -7.06 17.11
C ILE A 527 8.80 -8.40 17.62
N ALA A 528 8.61 -9.51 16.89
CA ALA A 528 9.13 -10.81 17.28
C ALA A 528 10.65 -10.89 17.06
N ALA A 529 11.14 -10.48 15.88
CA ALA A 529 12.57 -10.43 15.60
C ALA A 529 13.30 -9.42 16.51
N PHE A 530 12.67 -8.29 16.82
CA PHE A 530 13.19 -7.30 17.76
C PHE A 530 13.29 -7.87 19.18
N ARG A 531 12.23 -8.54 19.66
CA ARG A 531 12.23 -9.24 20.95
C ARG A 531 13.38 -10.25 21.03
N ASP A 532 13.54 -11.08 20.01
CA ASP A 532 14.50 -12.18 20.03
C ASP A 532 15.95 -11.65 19.95
N LYS A 533 16.20 -10.58 19.19
CA LYS A 533 17.51 -9.92 19.15
C LYS A 533 17.84 -9.18 20.43
N LEU A 534 16.86 -8.51 21.06
CA LEU A 534 17.02 -7.93 22.38
C LEU A 534 17.42 -9.02 23.37
N TRP A 535 16.64 -10.11 23.47
CA TRP A 535 16.95 -11.22 24.37
C TRP A 535 18.35 -11.81 24.15
N LYS A 536 18.75 -12.05 22.89
CA LYS A 536 20.10 -12.55 22.57
C LYS A 536 21.20 -11.59 23.04
N ARG A 537 21.05 -10.28 22.79
CA ARG A 537 22.03 -9.26 23.20
C ARG A 537 22.09 -9.11 24.71
N PHE A 538 20.94 -9.01 25.39
CA PHE A 538 20.87 -8.98 26.85
C PHE A 538 21.54 -10.22 27.46
N ASN A 539 21.24 -11.43 26.98
CA ASN A 539 21.87 -12.65 27.47
C ASN A 539 23.39 -12.69 27.21
N SER A 540 23.88 -12.17 26.08
CA SER A 540 25.32 -12.09 25.80
C SER A 540 26.07 -11.15 26.75
N VAL A 541 25.46 -10.01 27.07
CA VAL A 541 25.98 -9.06 28.07
C VAL A 541 25.89 -9.65 29.48
N TYR A 542 24.86 -10.44 29.76
CA TYR A 542 24.66 -11.15 31.03
C TYR A 542 25.66 -12.29 31.25
N HIS A 543 26.00 -13.07 30.22
CA HIS A 543 27.00 -14.14 30.33
C HIS A 543 28.41 -13.61 30.64
N GLN A 544 28.71 -12.35 30.28
CA GLN A 544 29.96 -11.70 30.70
C GLN A 544 29.96 -11.28 32.19
N LEU A 545 28.79 -11.26 32.84
CA LEU A 545 28.59 -10.88 34.25
C LEU A 545 28.22 -12.08 35.16
N SER A 546 28.10 -13.30 34.60
CA SER A 546 27.41 -14.43 35.23
C SER A 546 28.21 -15.20 36.28
N ASN A 547 28.62 -14.54 37.36
CA ASN A 547 28.88 -15.27 38.61
C ASN A 547 28.06 -14.77 39.81
N PHE A 548 27.31 -13.65 39.73
CA PHE A 548 26.53 -13.12 40.86
C PHE A 548 25.28 -12.31 40.46
N ALA A 549 24.49 -12.72 39.47
CA ALA A 549 23.24 -12.00 39.14
C ALA A 549 22.09 -12.41 40.07
N SER A 550 21.35 -11.42 40.58
CA SER A 550 20.18 -11.63 41.46
C SER A 550 18.87 -11.73 40.64
N ASP A 551 17.86 -12.47 41.11
CA ASP A 551 16.54 -12.58 40.46
C ASP A 551 15.88 -11.22 40.16
N ALA A 552 16.26 -10.17 40.90
CA ALA A 552 15.79 -8.81 40.68
C ALA A 552 16.29 -8.20 39.35
N GLU A 553 17.51 -8.50 38.93
CA GLU A 553 18.10 -7.95 37.69
C GLU A 553 17.49 -8.61 36.43
N LEU A 554 17.15 -9.90 36.50
CA LEU A 554 16.44 -10.60 35.43
C LEU A 554 15.03 -10.04 35.22
N ASN A 555 14.34 -9.67 36.30
CA ASN A 555 13.03 -9.03 36.23
C ASN A 555 13.13 -7.61 35.62
N ASP A 556 14.16 -6.84 35.95
CA ASP A 556 14.43 -5.51 35.38
C ASP A 556 14.67 -5.56 33.86
N VAL A 557 15.45 -6.54 33.37
CA VAL A 557 15.64 -6.76 31.93
C VAL A 557 14.34 -7.15 31.25
N ARG A 558 13.56 -8.05 31.85
CA ARG A 558 12.27 -8.46 31.28
C ARG A 558 11.31 -7.29 31.17
N GLU A 559 11.25 -6.43 32.18
CA GLU A 559 10.44 -5.21 32.16
C GLU A 559 10.93 -4.22 31.10
N THR A 560 12.24 -4.01 31.00
CA THR A 560 12.85 -3.15 29.98
C THR A 560 12.53 -3.64 28.56
N ILE A 561 12.66 -4.95 28.29
CA ILE A 561 12.27 -5.54 27.00
C ILE A 561 10.79 -5.29 26.74
N GLN A 562 9.90 -5.48 27.73
CA GLN A 562 8.47 -5.22 27.54
C GLN A 562 8.17 -3.74 27.23
N GLN A 563 8.86 -2.81 27.89
CA GLN A 563 8.71 -1.37 27.62
C GLN A 563 9.19 -1.03 26.19
N LEU A 564 10.33 -1.57 25.75
CA LEU A 564 10.84 -1.41 24.38
C LEU A 564 9.90 -2.00 23.32
N LEU A 565 9.30 -3.16 23.58
CA LEU A 565 8.32 -3.76 22.67
C LEU A 565 7.03 -2.93 22.58
N ARG A 566 6.55 -2.38 23.70
CA ARG A 566 5.41 -1.45 23.72
C ARG A 566 5.71 -0.17 22.94
N TRP A 567 6.93 0.37 23.09
CA TRP A 567 7.39 1.51 22.29
C TRP A 567 7.43 1.16 20.80
N GLY A 568 8.05 0.04 20.41
CA GLY A 568 8.15 -0.39 19.01
C GLY A 568 6.78 -0.61 18.36
N TRP A 569 5.83 -1.18 19.10
CA TRP A 569 4.45 -1.34 18.64
C TRP A 569 3.74 0.01 18.45
N LYS A 570 3.90 0.94 19.39
CA LYS A 570 3.34 2.30 19.30
C LYS A 570 3.98 3.09 18.16
N TYR A 571 5.30 2.95 17.98
CA TYR A 571 6.06 3.50 16.86
C TYR A 571 5.51 3.06 15.52
N ASN A 572 5.32 1.75 15.34
CA ASN A 572 4.72 1.19 14.13
C ASN A 572 3.34 1.81 13.86
N LYS A 573 2.44 1.81 14.84
CA LYS A 573 1.08 2.38 14.69
C LYS A 573 1.06 3.86 14.31
N ASN A 574 1.99 4.64 14.88
CA ASN A 574 2.11 6.06 14.56
C ASN A 574 2.67 6.28 13.16
N LEU A 575 3.67 5.48 12.77
CA LEU A 575 4.24 5.53 11.43
C LEU A 575 3.19 5.22 10.37
N GLU A 576 2.37 4.18 10.57
CA GLU A 576 1.28 3.82 9.67
C GLU A 576 0.24 4.94 9.53
N GLU A 577 -0.23 5.55 10.63
CA GLU A 577 -1.19 6.66 10.55
C GLU A 577 -0.57 7.88 9.84
N GLN A 578 0.71 8.20 10.09
CA GLN A 578 1.40 9.29 9.40
C GLN A 578 1.58 9.02 7.90
N ALA A 579 1.92 7.79 7.53
CA ALA A 579 2.02 7.36 6.14
C ALA A 579 0.65 7.49 5.43
N ALA A 580 -0.42 7.06 6.10
CA ALA A 580 -1.78 7.17 5.57
C ALA A 580 -2.24 8.63 5.41
N GLN A 581 -1.95 9.50 6.38
CA GLN A 581 -2.21 10.93 6.27
C GLN A 581 -1.43 11.54 5.09
N LEU A 582 -0.16 11.21 4.94
CA LEU A 582 0.67 11.73 3.85
C LEU A 582 0.13 11.25 2.49
N HIS A 583 -0.29 10.00 2.40
CA HIS A 583 -0.89 9.43 1.20
C HIS A 583 -2.20 10.14 0.84
N MET A 584 -3.10 10.33 1.82
CA MET A 584 -4.34 11.09 1.63
C MET A 584 -4.09 12.50 1.11
N LEU A 585 -3.16 13.24 1.73
CA LEU A 585 -2.78 14.58 1.30
C LEU A 585 -2.22 14.60 -0.12
N THR A 586 -1.47 13.56 -0.50
CA THR A 586 -0.93 13.43 -1.86
C THR A 586 -2.04 13.24 -2.89
N GLY A 587 -3.06 12.42 -2.59
CA GLY A 587 -4.24 12.29 -3.44
C GLY A 587 -5.02 13.60 -3.55
N TRP A 588 -5.20 14.30 -2.43
CA TRP A 588 -5.84 15.61 -2.38
C TRP A 588 -5.08 16.67 -3.18
N SER A 589 -3.75 16.74 -3.07
CA SER A 589 -2.95 17.71 -3.82
C SER A 589 -3.03 17.47 -5.32
N GLN A 590 -3.03 16.21 -5.76
CA GLN A 590 -3.17 15.87 -7.18
C GLN A 590 -4.51 16.35 -7.75
N ILE A 591 -5.61 16.19 -7.00
CA ILE A 591 -6.92 16.70 -7.42
C ILE A 591 -6.90 18.21 -7.61
N VAL A 592 -6.38 18.95 -6.64
CA VAL A 592 -6.33 20.41 -6.70
C VAL A 592 -5.44 20.86 -7.86
N GLU A 593 -4.23 20.31 -7.98
CA GLU A 593 -3.26 20.71 -8.99
C GLU A 593 -3.72 20.37 -10.42
N VAL A 594 -4.31 19.19 -10.64
CA VAL A 594 -4.87 18.82 -11.95
C VAL A 594 -6.06 19.71 -12.30
N SER A 595 -6.93 20.01 -11.34
CA SER A 595 -8.06 20.92 -11.55
C SER A 595 -7.59 22.32 -11.91
N ALA A 596 -6.65 22.90 -11.14
CA ALA A 596 -6.11 24.24 -11.36
C ALA A 596 -5.25 24.35 -12.63
N SER A 597 -4.58 23.28 -13.06
CA SER A 597 -3.72 23.30 -14.24
C SER A 597 -4.45 23.03 -15.55
N LYS A 598 -5.37 22.05 -15.58
CA LYS A 598 -6.00 21.55 -16.81
C LYS A 598 -7.47 21.88 -16.96
N LYS A 599 -8.19 22.13 -15.86
CA LYS A 599 -9.66 22.25 -15.84
C LYS A 599 -10.15 23.57 -15.25
N ILE A 600 -9.26 24.53 -15.06
CA ILE A 600 -9.56 25.83 -14.45
C ILE A 600 -10.65 26.59 -15.18
N SER A 601 -10.67 26.53 -16.52
CA SER A 601 -11.71 27.16 -17.35
C SER A 601 -13.10 26.60 -17.11
N SER A 602 -13.21 25.38 -16.57
CA SER A 602 -14.48 24.73 -16.26
C SER A 602 -14.97 25.02 -14.84
N LEU A 603 -14.17 25.73 -14.03
CA LEU A 603 -14.56 26.17 -12.70
C LEU A 603 -15.22 27.55 -12.79
N GLU A 604 -16.36 27.71 -12.12
CA GLU A 604 -16.96 29.01 -11.84
C GLU A 604 -16.30 29.61 -10.58
N ASN A 605 -16.24 30.95 -10.49
CA ASN A 605 -15.60 31.68 -9.37
C ASN A 605 -14.15 31.22 -9.07
N GLN A 606 -13.35 31.07 -10.14
CA GLN A 606 -11.99 30.51 -10.11
C GLN A 606 -11.09 31.19 -9.05
N SER A 607 -11.10 32.51 -9.02
CA SER A 607 -10.30 33.32 -8.09
C SER A 607 -10.67 33.04 -6.63
N GLU A 608 -11.97 32.96 -6.30
CA GLU A 608 -12.43 32.67 -4.95
C GLU A 608 -12.04 31.25 -4.50
N VAL A 609 -12.25 30.26 -5.37
CA VAL A 609 -11.89 28.86 -5.09
C VAL A 609 -10.38 28.73 -4.85
N LEU A 610 -9.56 29.32 -5.72
CA LEU A 610 -8.10 29.30 -5.59
C LEU A 610 -7.64 30.02 -4.31
N TYR A 611 -8.28 31.13 -3.95
CA TYR A 611 -8.00 31.83 -2.70
C TYR A 611 -8.31 30.97 -1.47
N GLN A 612 -9.50 30.36 -1.40
CA GLN A 612 -9.89 29.53 -0.27
C GLN A 612 -8.95 28.33 -0.09
N VAL A 613 -8.55 27.69 -1.18
CA VAL A 613 -7.58 26.58 -1.15
C VAL A 613 -6.19 27.05 -0.73
N LEU A 614 -5.72 28.19 -1.25
CA LEU A 614 -4.45 28.81 -0.84
C LEU A 614 -4.42 29.13 0.66
N ASP A 615 -5.49 29.77 1.15
CA ASP A 615 -5.63 30.16 2.56
C ASP A 615 -5.65 28.94 3.49
N ALA A 616 -6.37 27.88 3.10
CA ALA A 616 -6.40 26.61 3.82
C ALA A 616 -5.03 25.91 3.81
N CYS A 617 -4.32 25.88 2.68
CA CYS A 617 -2.98 25.30 2.57
C CYS A 617 -1.99 25.99 3.51
N LEU A 618 -1.98 27.32 3.52
CA LEU A 618 -1.07 28.09 4.37
C LEU A 618 -1.38 27.87 5.86
N THR A 619 -2.66 27.85 6.22
CA THR A 619 -3.12 27.57 7.59
C THR A 619 -2.69 26.17 8.04
N ALA A 620 -2.94 25.15 7.21
CA ALA A 620 -2.56 23.77 7.50
C ALA A 620 -1.03 23.60 7.57
N SER A 621 -0.29 24.23 6.68
CA SER A 621 1.17 24.17 6.64
C SER A 621 1.77 24.80 7.91
N ALA A 622 1.24 25.93 8.38
CA ALA A 622 1.73 26.59 9.59
C ALA A 622 1.43 25.83 10.90
N SER A 623 0.57 24.80 10.86
CA SER A 623 0.24 24.00 12.04
C SER A 623 1.47 23.29 12.62
N PRO A 624 1.69 23.31 13.95
CA PRO A 624 2.80 22.60 14.59
C PRO A 624 2.69 21.08 14.45
N ASP A 625 1.48 20.58 14.22
CA ASP A 625 1.20 19.16 14.04
C ASP A 625 1.50 18.68 12.60
N CYS A 626 1.76 19.57 11.65
CA CYS A 626 2.00 19.22 10.26
C CYS A 626 3.45 18.73 10.05
N SER A 627 3.63 17.49 9.58
CA SER A 627 4.96 16.97 9.28
C SER A 627 5.66 17.73 8.15
N LEU A 628 7.00 17.73 8.15
CA LEU A 628 7.83 18.34 7.09
C LEU A 628 7.42 17.94 5.66
N ARG A 629 7.11 16.66 5.45
CA ARG A 629 6.70 16.14 4.12
C ARG A 629 5.33 16.66 3.71
N MET A 630 4.38 16.73 4.64
CA MET A 630 3.04 17.28 4.38
C MET A 630 3.11 18.79 4.11
N ALA A 631 3.88 19.52 4.91
CA ALA A 631 4.08 20.95 4.72
C ALA A 631 4.69 21.29 3.35
N PHE A 632 5.57 20.42 2.83
CA PHE A 632 6.14 20.53 1.49
C PHE A 632 5.10 20.40 0.38
N ILE A 633 4.16 19.45 0.52
CA ILE A 633 3.03 19.26 -0.43
C ILE A 633 2.07 20.46 -0.36
N LEU A 634 1.64 20.86 0.83
CA LEU A 634 0.74 22.02 1.01
C LEU A 634 1.34 23.31 0.44
N SER A 635 2.64 23.53 0.64
CA SER A 635 3.35 24.69 0.07
C SER A 635 3.42 24.62 -1.46
N GLN A 636 3.41 23.43 -2.06
CA GLN A 636 3.41 23.26 -3.52
C GLN A 636 2.03 23.58 -4.09
N VAL A 637 0.96 23.10 -3.46
CA VAL A 637 -0.41 23.44 -3.85
C VAL A 637 -0.63 24.95 -3.73
N ALA A 638 -0.21 25.55 -2.62
CA ALA A 638 -0.27 27.00 -2.41
C ALA A 638 0.47 27.78 -3.52
N LEU A 639 1.67 27.34 -3.92
CA LEU A 639 2.41 27.94 -5.03
C LEU A 639 1.66 27.81 -6.36
N THR A 640 1.07 26.66 -6.64
CA THR A 640 0.28 26.43 -7.86
C THR A 640 -0.96 27.34 -7.89
N CYS A 641 -1.69 27.45 -6.78
CA CYS A 641 -2.83 28.36 -6.66
C CYS A 641 -2.42 29.82 -6.87
N MET A 642 -1.33 30.26 -6.22
CA MET A 642 -0.81 31.62 -6.35
C MET A 642 -0.38 31.95 -7.78
N ALA A 643 0.28 31.01 -8.46
CA ALA A 643 0.67 31.17 -9.86
C ALA A 643 -0.55 31.31 -10.77
N LYS A 644 -1.60 30.51 -10.55
CA LYS A 644 -2.84 30.58 -11.33
C LYS A 644 -3.65 31.85 -11.09
N LEU A 645 -3.70 32.32 -9.85
CA LEU A 645 -4.29 33.62 -9.52
C LEU A 645 -3.57 34.77 -10.24
N ARG A 646 -2.24 34.69 -10.36
CA ARG A 646 -1.47 35.65 -11.14
C ARG A 646 -1.80 35.57 -12.63
N ASP A 647 -1.89 34.37 -13.21
CA ASP A 647 -2.26 34.18 -14.61
C ASP A 647 -3.68 34.75 -14.92
N GLU A 648 -4.65 34.52 -14.03
CA GLU A 648 -6.03 35.00 -14.16
C GLU A 648 -6.15 36.53 -14.15
N ARG A 649 -5.26 37.21 -13.43
CA ARG A 649 -5.21 38.67 -13.36
C ARG A 649 -4.98 39.32 -14.73
N PHE A 650 -4.36 38.59 -15.67
CA PHE A 650 -4.02 39.07 -17.01
C PHE A 650 -4.91 38.47 -18.13
N GLN A 651 -5.87 37.59 -17.80
CA GLN A 651 -6.80 37.06 -18.80
C GLN A 651 -7.98 38.03 -19.02
N CYS A 652 -8.36 38.31 -20.27
CA CYS A 652 -9.53 39.14 -20.57
C CYS A 652 -10.83 38.35 -20.28
N PRO A 653 -11.88 38.92 -19.66
CA PRO A 653 -13.12 38.19 -19.41
C PRO A 653 -13.83 37.85 -20.73
N GLY A 654 -13.77 36.58 -21.15
CA GLY A 654 -14.34 36.11 -22.42
C GLY A 654 -15.85 35.87 -22.43
N GLY A 655 -16.64 36.59 -21.61
CA GLY A 655 -18.01 36.19 -21.27
C GLY A 655 -19.12 37.23 -21.34
N LEU A 656 -18.83 38.52 -21.59
CA LEU A 656 -19.86 39.56 -21.67
C LEU A 656 -19.62 40.40 -22.92
N ASN A 657 -20.70 40.79 -23.59
CA ASN A 657 -20.71 41.58 -24.83
C ASN A 657 -19.54 42.57 -24.88
N SER A 658 -18.70 42.47 -25.91
CA SER A 658 -17.42 43.18 -26.11
C SER A 658 -17.51 44.71 -26.09
N ASP A 659 -18.71 45.27 -25.93
CA ASP A 659 -19.01 46.65 -26.25
C ASP A 659 -19.28 47.50 -24.98
N SER A 660 -19.12 46.95 -23.75
CA SER A 660 -19.42 47.70 -22.51
C SER A 660 -18.54 47.39 -21.28
N VAL A 661 -17.35 46.81 -21.43
CA VAL A 661 -16.44 46.55 -20.29
C VAL A 661 -15.24 47.48 -20.40
N SER A 662 -15.13 48.45 -19.49
CA SER A 662 -13.98 49.36 -19.43
C SER A 662 -12.71 48.59 -18.99
N CYS A 663 -11.52 49.07 -19.38
CA CYS A 663 -10.26 48.51 -18.88
C CYS A 663 -10.15 48.61 -17.34
N LEU A 664 -10.83 49.59 -16.74
CA LEU A 664 -10.83 49.83 -15.31
C LEU A 664 -11.69 48.81 -14.54
N ASP A 665 -12.84 48.40 -15.11
CA ASP A 665 -13.69 47.33 -14.55
C ASP A 665 -12.94 45.99 -14.48
N ILE A 666 -12.08 45.71 -15.46
CA ILE A 666 -11.25 44.49 -15.49
C ILE A 666 -10.21 44.49 -14.37
N ILE A 667 -9.63 45.66 -14.05
CA ILE A 667 -8.63 45.84 -12.99
C ILE A 667 -9.29 45.75 -11.60
N ILE A 668 -10.45 46.37 -11.42
CA ILE A 668 -11.17 46.41 -10.14
C ILE A 668 -11.85 45.07 -9.81
N MET A 669 -12.46 44.39 -10.80
CA MET A 669 -13.18 43.13 -10.55
C MET A 669 -12.28 41.93 -10.25
N LYS A 670 -10.98 42.00 -10.51
CA LYS A 670 -10.06 40.84 -10.41
C LYS A 670 -9.07 40.88 -9.26
N GLN A 671 -9.00 41.97 -8.50
CA GLN A 671 -8.10 42.08 -7.35
C GLN A 671 -8.80 41.65 -6.05
N PHE A 672 -8.13 40.80 -5.27
CA PHE A 672 -8.62 40.45 -3.93
C PHE A 672 -8.66 41.67 -3.02
N SER A 673 -9.55 41.62 -2.03
CA SER A 673 -9.56 42.62 -0.97
C SER A 673 -8.20 42.69 -0.25
N ASN A 674 -7.80 43.89 0.16
CA ASN A 674 -6.55 44.09 0.90
C ASN A 674 -6.47 43.21 2.17
N GLY A 675 -7.61 42.91 2.81
CA GLY A 675 -7.69 41.99 3.94
C GLY A 675 -7.34 40.54 3.58
N ALA A 676 -7.77 40.05 2.42
CA ALA A 676 -7.43 38.72 1.93
C ALA A 676 -5.93 38.60 1.62
N CYS A 677 -5.36 39.61 0.93
CA CYS A 677 -3.92 39.69 0.70
C CYS A 677 -3.11 39.72 2.00
N HIS A 678 -3.58 40.47 3.01
CA HIS A 678 -2.95 40.54 4.32
C HIS A 678 -2.98 39.19 5.06
N SER A 679 -4.11 38.48 5.02
CA SER A 679 -4.25 37.13 5.59
C SER A 679 -3.24 36.16 4.98
N ILE A 680 -3.11 36.14 3.65
CA ILE A 680 -2.15 35.29 2.94
C ILE A 680 -0.72 35.55 3.42
N LEU A 681 -0.28 36.81 3.43
CA LEU A 681 1.09 37.15 3.83
C LEU A 681 1.37 36.76 5.28
N PHE A 682 0.44 37.06 6.18
CA PHE A 682 0.58 36.71 7.59
C PHE A 682 0.74 35.19 7.77
N LYS A 683 -0.13 34.39 7.16
CA LYS A 683 -0.08 32.93 7.24
C LYS A 683 1.17 32.34 6.56
N LEU A 684 1.63 32.96 5.46
CA LEU A 684 2.86 32.57 4.79
C LEU A 684 4.10 32.83 5.65
N VAL A 685 4.17 33.96 6.35
CA VAL A 685 5.25 34.25 7.30
C VAL A 685 5.24 33.23 8.45
N MET A 686 4.07 32.92 9.01
CA MET A 686 3.95 31.87 10.03
C MET A 686 4.38 30.49 9.51
N ALA A 687 4.04 30.16 8.27
CA ALA A 687 4.49 28.92 7.64
C ALA A 687 6.02 28.87 7.43
N ILE A 688 6.67 30.00 7.15
CA ILE A 688 8.14 30.10 7.01
C ILE A 688 8.82 29.94 8.38
N LEU A 689 8.25 30.51 9.43
CA LEU A 689 8.80 30.55 10.79
C LEU A 689 8.55 29.29 11.63
N ARG A 690 8.08 28.20 11.02
CA ARG A 690 7.85 26.93 11.74
C ARG A 690 9.14 26.34 12.34
N ASN A 691 8.98 25.57 13.41
CA ASN A 691 10.10 24.95 14.16
C ASN A 691 10.93 23.98 13.31
N GLU A 692 10.25 23.09 12.57
CA GLU A 692 10.91 22.12 11.69
C GLU A 692 10.91 22.64 10.26
N SER A 693 12.09 22.77 9.64
CA SER A 693 12.19 23.16 8.23
C SER A 693 13.27 22.39 7.47
N SER A 694 13.18 22.39 6.15
CA SER A 694 14.23 21.88 5.24
C SER A 694 14.60 22.95 4.22
N GLU A 695 15.78 22.82 3.60
CA GLU A 695 16.19 23.77 2.56
C GLU A 695 15.20 23.77 1.38
N ALA A 696 14.75 22.59 0.94
CA ALA A 696 13.80 22.45 -0.15
C ALA A 696 12.44 23.10 0.17
N LEU A 697 11.96 22.95 1.41
CA LEU A 697 10.73 23.59 1.87
C LEU A 697 10.86 25.12 1.88
N ARG A 698 11.97 25.64 2.44
CA ARG A 698 12.23 27.08 2.49
C ARG A 698 12.32 27.70 1.11
N ARG A 699 13.05 27.08 0.17
CA ARG A 699 13.12 27.55 -1.24
C ARG A 699 11.73 27.69 -1.86
N ARG A 700 10.84 26.72 -1.62
CA ARG A 700 9.47 26.78 -2.13
C ARG A 700 8.63 27.87 -1.47
N GLN A 701 8.75 28.04 -0.16
CA GLN A 701 8.04 29.10 0.55
C GLN A 701 8.52 30.49 0.15
N TYR A 702 9.82 30.67 -0.12
CA TYR A 702 10.36 31.92 -0.66
C TYR A 702 9.89 32.17 -2.10
N ALA A 703 9.77 31.12 -2.93
CA ALA A 703 9.17 31.25 -4.25
C ALA A 703 7.70 31.65 -4.19
N LEU A 704 6.94 31.11 -3.23
CA LEU A 704 5.56 31.51 -2.95
C LEU A 704 5.49 32.96 -2.46
N LEU A 705 6.37 33.39 -1.56
CA LEU A 705 6.46 34.77 -1.08
C LEU A 705 6.77 35.75 -2.20
N LEU A 706 7.71 35.41 -3.08
CA LEU A 706 8.02 36.19 -4.27
C LEU A 706 6.80 36.27 -5.21
N SER A 707 6.12 35.15 -5.42
CA SER A 707 4.93 35.10 -6.29
C SER A 707 3.78 35.93 -5.70
N TYR A 708 3.62 35.94 -4.38
CA TYR A 708 2.72 36.83 -3.66
C TYR A 708 3.05 38.30 -3.91
N PHE A 709 4.32 38.71 -3.75
CA PHE A 709 4.69 40.11 -4.01
C PHE A 709 4.46 40.51 -5.46
N GLN A 710 4.77 39.62 -6.41
CA GLN A 710 4.49 39.85 -7.83
C GLN A 710 2.99 39.99 -8.12
N TYR A 711 2.14 39.26 -7.41
CA TYR A 711 0.69 39.43 -7.52
C TYR A 711 0.22 40.77 -6.92
N CYS A 712 0.80 41.18 -5.79
CA CYS A 712 0.51 42.46 -5.16
C CYS A 712 1.18 43.66 -5.86
N GLN A 713 2.00 43.45 -6.91
CA GLN A 713 2.54 44.56 -7.68
C GLN A 713 1.41 45.30 -8.40
N HIS A 714 1.63 46.59 -8.61
CA HIS A 714 0.69 47.44 -9.31
C HIS A 714 0.43 46.87 -10.71
N THR A 715 -0.85 46.78 -11.13
CA THR A 715 -1.25 46.23 -12.44
C THR A 715 -0.69 47.03 -13.60
N LEU A 716 -0.36 48.30 -13.36
CA LEU A 716 0.25 49.20 -14.30
C LEU A 716 1.73 49.30 -13.96
N ASP A 717 2.57 48.98 -14.93
CA ASP A 717 4.02 49.14 -14.82
C ASP A 717 4.32 50.59 -14.39
N PRO A 718 5.04 50.83 -13.28
CA PRO A 718 5.38 52.19 -12.83
C PRO A 718 6.14 53.02 -13.87
N ASP A 719 6.68 52.37 -14.90
CA ASP A 719 7.35 53.02 -16.03
C ASP A 719 6.38 53.49 -17.15
N ILE A 720 5.08 53.21 -17.04
CA ILE A 720 4.07 53.72 -17.99
C ILE A 720 3.69 55.16 -17.57
N PRO A 721 3.91 56.17 -18.44
CA PRO A 721 3.53 57.55 -18.14
C PRO A 721 2.03 57.66 -17.90
N ILE A 722 1.64 58.40 -16.85
CA ILE A 722 0.25 58.69 -16.47
C ILE A 722 -0.57 59.23 -17.65
N THR A 723 0.08 59.93 -18.58
CA THR A 723 -0.52 60.44 -19.81
C THR A 723 -0.95 59.37 -20.81
N VAL A 724 -0.31 58.20 -20.84
CA VAL A 724 -0.68 57.05 -21.70
C VAL A 724 -1.88 56.32 -21.09
N LEU A 725 -1.93 56.24 -19.76
CA LEU A 725 -3.05 55.70 -19.01
C LEU A 725 -4.31 56.55 -19.15
N GLN A 726 -4.16 57.88 -19.03
CA GLN A 726 -5.23 58.84 -19.30
C GLN A 726 -5.71 58.79 -20.77
N PHE A 727 -4.86 58.40 -21.72
CA PHE A 727 -5.23 58.28 -23.13
C PHE A 727 -5.98 56.97 -23.45
N LEU A 728 -5.76 55.90 -22.69
CA LEU A 728 -6.48 54.63 -22.84
C LEU A 728 -7.89 54.65 -22.20
N LEU A 729 -8.15 55.63 -21.33
CA LEU A 729 -9.39 55.81 -20.56
C LEU A 729 -10.25 56.98 -21.09
N LEU A 730 -10.04 57.39 -22.34
CA LEU A 730 -10.52 58.67 -22.88
C LEU A 730 -12.05 58.77 -23.12
N ASP A 731 -12.85 57.72 -22.92
CA ASP A 731 -14.27 57.75 -23.29
C ASP A 731 -15.27 58.04 -22.15
N GLU A 732 -14.92 58.01 -20.85
CA GLU A 732 -15.88 58.30 -19.76
C GLU A 732 -15.26 59.08 -18.56
N GLN A 733 -15.18 60.42 -18.70
CA GLN A 733 -14.29 61.29 -17.91
C GLN A 733 -14.70 61.69 -16.47
N ASP A 734 -15.89 61.36 -15.95
CA ASP A 734 -16.32 61.91 -14.65
C ASP A 734 -16.37 60.90 -13.48
N SER A 735 -16.41 59.59 -13.72
CA SER A 735 -16.38 58.56 -12.66
C SER A 735 -15.05 57.83 -12.51
N GLU A 736 -14.28 57.68 -13.60
CA GLU A 736 -13.08 56.84 -13.64
C GLU A 736 -11.85 57.44 -12.90
N ASP A 737 -11.74 58.76 -12.79
CA ASP A 737 -10.66 59.44 -12.05
C ASP A 737 -10.74 59.18 -10.52
N LEU A 738 -11.95 59.01 -9.98
CA LEU A 738 -12.19 58.65 -8.57
C LEU A 738 -11.80 57.20 -8.30
N ASP A 739 -12.00 56.31 -9.27
CA ASP A 739 -11.69 54.89 -9.16
C ASP A 739 -10.18 54.62 -9.28
N LEU A 740 -9.46 55.36 -10.13
CA LEU A 740 -7.99 55.35 -10.18
C LEU A 740 -7.34 55.80 -8.85
N GLN A 741 -7.79 56.92 -8.29
CA GLN A 741 -7.29 57.40 -6.99
C GLN A 741 -7.58 56.42 -5.83
N LYS A 742 -8.70 55.69 -5.94
CA LYS A 742 -9.07 54.65 -4.99
C LYS A 742 -8.15 53.43 -5.12
N ILE A 743 -7.83 52.99 -6.34
CA ILE A 743 -6.87 51.91 -6.60
C ILE A 743 -5.48 52.27 -6.04
N ASP A 744 -5.00 53.50 -6.29
CA ASP A 744 -3.70 53.97 -5.78
C ASP A 744 -3.67 53.99 -4.24
N ARG A 745 -4.76 54.44 -3.60
CA ARG A 745 -4.88 54.44 -2.14
C ARG A 745 -4.90 53.02 -1.58
N ASP A 746 -5.71 52.14 -2.16
CA ASP A 746 -5.81 50.74 -1.75
C ASP A 746 -4.46 50.02 -1.93
N GLN A 747 -3.72 50.33 -3.00
CA GLN A 747 -2.37 49.80 -3.23
C GLN A 747 -1.35 50.32 -2.20
N ALA A 748 -1.39 51.62 -1.87
CA ALA A 748 -0.54 52.21 -0.85
C ALA A 748 -0.82 51.60 0.53
N GLU A 749 -2.09 51.39 0.88
CA GLU A 749 -2.50 50.72 2.11
C GLU A 749 -2.02 49.27 2.18
N LEU A 750 -2.14 48.52 1.08
CA LEU A 750 -1.64 47.15 0.98
C LEU A 750 -0.11 47.09 1.18
N SER A 751 0.63 48.00 0.54
CA SER A 751 2.09 48.05 0.68
C SER A 751 2.53 48.37 2.11
N CYS A 752 1.87 49.32 2.77
CA CYS A 752 2.10 49.67 4.17
C CYS A 752 1.79 48.48 5.10
N ALA A 753 0.67 47.80 4.88
CA ALA A 753 0.26 46.63 5.65
C ALA A 753 1.27 45.48 5.50
N ASN A 754 1.72 45.19 4.27
CA ASN A 754 2.71 44.16 3.98
C ASN A 754 4.05 44.47 4.67
N PHE A 755 4.52 45.71 4.59
CA PHE A 755 5.73 46.16 5.28
C PHE A 755 5.60 45.99 6.80
N SER A 756 4.43 46.30 7.37
CA SER A 756 4.20 46.18 8.81
C SER A 756 4.30 44.73 9.33
N ILE A 757 3.81 43.74 8.57
CA ILE A 757 3.91 42.32 8.93
C ILE A 757 5.38 41.89 8.91
N LEU A 758 6.08 42.17 7.81
CA LEU A 758 7.49 41.77 7.65
C LEU A 758 8.37 42.43 8.71
N ARG A 759 8.11 43.70 9.06
CA ARG A 759 8.87 44.42 10.08
C ARG A 759 8.72 43.80 11.47
N LYS A 760 7.53 43.30 11.83
CA LYS A 760 7.31 42.64 13.14
C LYS A 760 8.14 41.37 13.30
N GLU A 761 8.30 40.61 12.22
CA GLU A 761 9.03 39.33 12.20
C GLU A 761 10.43 39.43 11.57
N ALA A 762 10.94 40.64 11.36
CA ALA A 762 12.15 40.89 10.56
C ALA A 762 13.38 40.16 11.12
N GLN A 763 13.58 40.18 12.44
CA GLN A 763 14.72 39.51 13.07
C GLN A 763 14.65 38.00 12.89
N SER A 764 13.49 37.39 13.19
CA SER A 764 13.25 35.96 13.04
C SER A 764 13.48 35.49 11.59
N LEU A 765 13.02 36.27 10.61
CA LEU A 765 13.21 35.99 9.18
C LEU A 765 14.68 36.16 8.76
N LEU A 766 15.36 37.22 9.22
CA LEU A 766 16.76 37.48 8.91
C LEU A 766 17.69 36.44 9.51
N ASP A 767 17.41 35.92 10.71
CA ASP A 767 18.18 34.84 11.31
C ASP A 767 18.06 33.56 10.47
N LEU A 768 16.86 33.28 9.95
CA LEU A 768 16.59 32.11 9.09
C LEU A 768 17.24 32.21 7.70
N VAL A 769 17.18 33.39 7.09
CA VAL A 769 17.74 33.68 5.74
C VAL A 769 19.25 33.88 5.80
N GLY A 770 19.75 34.59 6.82
CA GLY A 770 21.17 34.82 7.07
C GLY A 770 21.94 33.52 7.24
N THR A 771 21.37 32.55 7.97
CA THR A 771 21.94 31.20 8.10
C THR A 771 22.00 30.46 6.75
N LEU A 772 21.02 30.68 5.85
CA LEU A 772 20.98 30.08 4.52
C LEU A 772 22.01 30.71 3.57
N VAL A 773 22.16 32.04 3.61
CA VAL A 773 23.16 32.79 2.83
C VAL A 773 24.57 32.43 3.28
N PHE A 774 24.80 32.24 4.58
CA PHE A 774 26.07 31.80 5.14
C PHE A 774 26.44 30.35 4.72
N LEU A 775 25.45 29.45 4.65
CA LEU A 775 25.63 28.06 4.19
C LEU A 775 25.85 27.96 2.67
N LEU A 776 25.17 28.78 1.86
CA LEU A 776 25.32 28.80 0.41
C LEU A 776 26.66 29.43 -0.02
N LEU A 777 27.14 30.45 0.68
CA LEU A 777 28.47 31.05 0.44
C LEU A 777 29.63 30.13 0.86
N GLY A 778 29.39 29.16 1.75
CA GLY A 778 30.42 28.24 2.23
C GLY A 778 30.73 27.05 1.31
N ARG A 779 29.93 26.77 0.26
CA ARG A 779 30.04 25.48 -0.44
C ARG A 779 30.15 25.45 -1.97
N ASN A 780 29.93 26.53 -2.72
CA ASN A 780 30.36 26.61 -4.13
C ASN A 780 30.16 28.03 -4.68
N GLY A 781 31.23 28.62 -5.22
CA GLY A 781 31.15 29.89 -5.93
C GLY A 781 30.46 29.74 -7.28
N PHE A 782 29.19 30.17 -7.38
CA PHE A 782 28.57 30.58 -8.64
C PHE A 782 27.53 31.68 -8.40
N LYS A 783 27.40 32.54 -9.43
CA LYS A 783 26.83 33.89 -9.46
C LYS A 783 25.28 33.96 -9.44
N VAL A 784 24.80 34.91 -8.63
CA VAL A 784 23.72 35.91 -8.83
C VAL A 784 22.26 35.42 -9.03
N VAL A 785 21.43 35.73 -8.03
CA VAL A 785 20.19 36.51 -8.24
C VAL A 785 20.35 37.76 -7.38
N ASN A 786 20.47 38.92 -8.03
CA ASN A 786 20.62 40.23 -7.38
C ASN A 786 19.35 40.52 -6.57
N PHE A 787 19.45 40.43 -5.25
CA PHE A 787 18.65 41.25 -4.37
C PHE A 787 19.35 42.61 -4.30
N ASP A 788 18.78 43.61 -4.97
CA ASP A 788 19.28 44.97 -4.92
C ASP A 788 19.06 45.52 -3.50
N SER A 789 20.13 45.49 -2.71
CA SER A 789 20.16 45.76 -1.27
C SER A 789 20.14 47.26 -0.96
N ARG A 790 19.25 48.05 -1.58
CA ARG A 790 19.24 49.51 -1.41
C ARG A 790 17.92 50.17 -1.01
N SER A 791 16.88 49.41 -0.65
CA SER A 791 15.60 50.00 -0.18
C SER A 791 15.17 49.56 1.23
N LEU A 792 16.12 49.22 2.10
CA LEU A 792 15.87 48.82 3.50
C LEU A 792 16.77 49.57 4.49
N ILE A 793 16.83 50.90 4.34
CA ILE A 793 17.21 51.83 5.41
C ILE A 793 16.06 52.82 5.59
#